data_AF-A0A964U7T2-F1
#
_entry.id   AF-A0A964U7T2-F1
#
_cell.length_a   1.000
_cell.length_b   1.000
_cell.length_c   1.000
_cell.angle_alpha   90.00
_cell.angle_beta   90.00
_cell.angle_gamma   90.00
#
_symmetry.space_group_name_H-M   'P 1'
#
loop_
_entity.id
_entity.type
_entity.pdbx_description
1 polymer ?
#
loop_
_entity_poly.entity_id
_entity_poly.type
_entity_poly.pdbx_seq_one_letter_code
_entity_poly.pdbx_strand_id
1 'polypeptide(L)'
;MNDQDNFGARSLEYADDGLFAQGGGGAGEEESGQLWTRIKGLLRGRYHWAVILAVILGGAAATAGFFSEPPKYKVDAKFIFKPYLPAANPEDSQSIPMFQEYLDAQTHLLLGPEVEERARQTETWQSAVAATGHAGGWGKHLNVWRRGASYVFSVENAMEDPRLAAASVNALIEGYKQVYEQRESETDSGVLNRLISQRLTLEREISQLQERKIAVADPMSPVELQMRYQTRIGERDRLQSLLSQKKLELKLIGGGQTDLEDLSVSQIAARYPRVNDLLNQREQLQMRIQRNRSIGMGENHPQMKGDLKLLEGLDKQIKEECDKYRYGLADVDPGSADTGLQSIRTLEAQIEQIEGELQKLAEETASLTQLVARVASIDREIESKEAELKSTSDRIESMMQNRPISGRIEVIKQAEQPPKPTNLLKRVQLGVIGGMFGAGLGVGVVLLIGLMDRHLRHASDAQLGLPDLRMLGMLPTLPEQLDDPEQAEMAANAVHHIRTMLQLGHEGGTRVFSVASATAGSGKSSLTVALGLSFSASGSRTLLIDCDVVGGGLTRRLLGEQVAPKGLLDACSPNETLERCLVHTNNDLDLLPLGSAGPRDAGNMSPRAIRRLIAQAREAYDVVIIDTGPVLGSLEASLVAPEVDAVVMIISRGDEKTVVNRSVEHIRSLGAGIAGLVFNHALDTDMTHTSYGSFVSQSRAAPTTLRQTPRQPDQQTAARFGPLGSAVATFASVPAAAHNGEQHSGAA
;
A
#
# COMPACT_ATOMS: atom_id res chain seq x y z
N MET A 1 -35.37 -2.60 47.75
CA MET A 1 -36.74 -2.06 47.74
C MET A 1 -36.60 -0.60 47.34
N ASN A 2 -37.33 -0.21 46.29
CA ASN A 2 -37.29 1.03 45.51
C ASN A 2 -36.29 1.11 44.35
N ASP A 3 -36.82 0.69 43.19
CA ASP A 3 -36.68 1.36 41.90
C ASP A 3 -36.88 2.88 42.03
N GLN A 4 -36.15 3.64 41.21
CA GLN A 4 -36.76 4.79 40.55
C GLN A 4 -36.09 5.11 39.23
N ASP A 5 -36.97 5.22 38.25
CA ASP A 5 -36.77 5.33 36.82
C ASP A 5 -36.20 6.66 36.35
N ASN A 6 -35.47 6.51 35.25
CA ASN A 6 -34.95 7.52 34.37
C ASN A 6 -36.11 8.12 33.52
N PHE A 7 -36.59 9.31 33.91
CA PHE A 7 -37.56 10.08 33.13
C PHE A 7 -36.85 11.09 32.22
N GLY A 8 -37.11 10.98 30.93
CA GLY A 8 -36.67 11.92 29.90
C GLY A 8 -37.35 13.29 30.03
N ALA A 9 -36.58 14.33 29.71
CA ALA A 9 -37.08 15.68 29.52
C ALA A 9 -36.96 16.08 28.05
N ARG A 10 -38.12 16.25 27.41
CA ARG A 10 -38.34 17.10 26.23
C ARG A 10 -38.66 18.51 26.74
N SER A 11 -37.97 19.50 26.23
CA SER A 11 -38.41 20.91 26.13
C SER A 11 -37.51 21.58 25.08
N LEU A 12 -38.02 21.92 23.89
CA LEU A 12 -38.60 23.24 23.55
C LEU A 12 -37.59 24.37 23.70
N GLU A 13 -37.05 24.84 22.57
CA GLU A 13 -36.72 26.26 22.40
C GLU A 13 -36.84 26.63 20.91
N TYR A 14 -37.50 27.76 20.67
CA TYR A 14 -37.97 28.34 19.42
C TYR A 14 -37.43 29.77 19.40
N ALA A 15 -36.87 30.23 18.26
CA ALA A 15 -36.31 31.58 18.02
C ALA A 15 -35.10 31.91 18.90
N ASP A 16 -34.03 32.57 18.44
CA ASP A 16 -33.95 33.75 17.58
C ASP A 16 -32.53 33.82 16.94
N ASP A 17 -32.26 34.88 16.18
CA ASP A 17 -30.97 35.36 15.66
C ASP A 17 -30.73 35.16 14.16
N GLY A 18 -31.55 35.88 13.39
CA GLY A 18 -31.05 36.60 12.23
C GLY A 18 -30.44 37.94 12.66
N LEU A 19 -29.12 38.08 12.62
CA LEU A 19 -28.45 39.39 12.57
C LEU A 19 -26.95 39.27 12.28
N PHE A 20 -26.56 39.03 11.03
CA PHE A 20 -25.30 39.58 10.49
C PHE A 20 -25.44 39.74 8.97
N ALA A 21 -25.64 41.00 8.54
CA ALA A 21 -25.50 41.42 7.16
C ALA A 21 -24.11 42.05 6.94
N GLN A 22 -23.62 41.87 5.72
CA GLN A 22 -22.53 42.56 5.02
C GLN A 22 -21.12 41.98 5.12
N GLY A 23 -20.65 41.44 3.98
CA GLY A 23 -19.23 41.25 3.70
C GLY A 23 -18.93 40.30 2.54
N GLY A 24 -19.15 40.75 1.29
CA GLY A 24 -18.44 40.32 0.07
C GLY A 24 -18.26 38.82 -0.23
N GLY A 25 -19.09 38.27 -1.12
CA GLY A 25 -18.90 36.93 -1.71
C GLY A 25 -19.92 36.50 -2.76
N GLY A 26 -20.57 37.45 -3.45
CA GLY A 26 -21.70 37.17 -4.35
C GLY A 26 -21.28 36.86 -5.79
N ALA A 27 -21.09 35.59 -6.10
CA ALA A 27 -21.23 35.02 -7.45
C ALA A 27 -21.28 33.48 -7.42
N GLY A 28 -20.51 32.83 -6.54
CA GLY A 28 -20.43 31.35 -6.48
C GLY A 28 -21.52 30.68 -5.63
N GLU A 29 -22.03 31.35 -4.59
CA GLU A 29 -23.06 30.77 -3.71
C GLU A 29 -24.45 30.72 -4.35
N GLU A 30 -24.82 31.73 -5.15
CA GLU A 30 -26.11 31.72 -5.88
C GLU A 30 -26.16 30.63 -6.97
N GLU A 31 -25.07 30.42 -7.73
CA GLU A 31 -25.01 29.34 -8.72
C GLU A 31 -25.07 27.96 -8.07
N SER A 32 -24.37 27.75 -6.95
CA SER A 32 -24.39 26.46 -6.26
C SER A 32 -25.77 26.13 -5.66
N GLY A 33 -26.47 27.11 -5.08
CA GLY A 33 -27.85 26.95 -4.60
C GLY A 33 -28.85 26.63 -5.72
N GLN A 34 -28.69 27.26 -6.89
CA GLN A 34 -29.48 26.95 -8.09
C GLN A 34 -29.18 25.56 -8.65
N LEU A 35 -27.92 25.11 -8.61
CA LEU A 35 -27.52 23.77 -9.03
C LEU A 35 -28.13 22.69 -8.13
N TRP A 36 -28.06 22.85 -6.81
CA TRP A 36 -28.64 21.91 -5.86
C TRP A 36 -30.16 21.81 -5.95
N THR A 37 -30.85 22.92 -6.20
CA THR A 37 -32.30 22.93 -6.41
C THR A 37 -32.69 22.24 -7.72
N ARG A 38 -31.92 22.43 -8.80
CA ARG A 38 -32.09 21.68 -10.05
C ARG A 38 -31.84 20.19 -9.88
N ILE A 39 -30.76 19.79 -9.20
CA ILE A 39 -30.44 18.38 -8.91
C ILE A 39 -31.55 17.74 -8.07
N LYS A 40 -32.04 18.43 -7.02
CA LYS A 40 -33.16 17.96 -6.21
C LYS A 40 -34.46 17.85 -7.02
N GLY A 41 -34.67 18.74 -7.99
CA GLY A 41 -35.78 18.67 -8.94
C GLY A 41 -35.70 17.44 -9.85
N LEU A 42 -34.52 17.17 -10.43
CA LEU A 42 -34.28 16.05 -11.34
C LEU A 42 -34.37 14.68 -10.65
N LEU A 43 -33.99 14.62 -9.37
CA LEU A 43 -34.07 13.40 -8.55
C LEU A 43 -35.40 13.24 -7.81
N ARG A 44 -36.32 14.23 -7.87
CA ARG A 44 -37.57 14.22 -7.12
C ARG A 44 -38.46 13.04 -7.52
N GLY A 45 -38.76 12.17 -6.54
CA GLY A 45 -39.51 10.92 -6.74
C GLY A 45 -38.67 9.73 -7.27
N ARG A 46 -37.37 9.91 -7.51
CA ARG A 46 -36.45 8.86 -7.99
C ARG A 46 -35.24 8.62 -7.08
N TYR A 47 -35.21 9.24 -5.90
CA TYR A 47 -34.13 9.08 -4.91
C TYR A 47 -33.87 7.62 -4.56
N HIS A 48 -34.93 6.83 -4.37
CA HIS A 48 -34.78 5.40 -4.05
C HIS A 48 -34.06 4.65 -5.18
N TRP A 49 -34.37 4.94 -6.44
CA TRP A 49 -33.68 4.35 -7.59
C TRP A 49 -32.23 4.80 -7.70
N ALA A 50 -31.93 6.07 -7.42
CA ALA A 50 -30.55 6.57 -7.41
C ALA A 50 -29.71 5.84 -6.34
N VAL A 51 -30.26 5.65 -5.14
CA VAL A 51 -29.59 4.92 -4.07
C VAL A 51 -29.41 3.44 -4.43
N ILE A 52 -30.45 2.78 -4.94
CA ILE A 52 -30.38 1.36 -5.34
C ILE A 52 -29.33 1.17 -6.43
N LEU A 53 -29.33 1.99 -7.49
CA LEU A 53 -28.37 1.87 -8.59
C LEU A 53 -26.95 2.16 -8.10
N ALA A 54 -26.77 3.16 -7.24
CA ALA A 54 -25.47 3.51 -6.67
C ALA A 54 -24.89 2.38 -5.81
N VAL A 55 -25.73 1.71 -5.01
CA VAL A 55 -25.31 0.56 -4.19
C VAL A 55 -24.95 -0.64 -5.06
N ILE A 56 -25.77 -0.96 -6.07
CA ILE A 56 -25.53 -2.12 -6.96
C ILE A 56 -24.25 -1.90 -7.78
N LEU A 57 -24.14 -0.77 -8.47
CA LEU A 57 -22.98 -0.47 -9.32
C LEU A 57 -21.72 -0.21 -8.48
N GLY A 58 -21.86 0.45 -7.33
CA GLY A 58 -20.76 0.65 -6.38
C GLY A 58 -20.24 -0.68 -5.83
N GLY A 59 -21.12 -1.60 -5.42
CA GLY A 59 -20.72 -2.93 -4.95
C GLY A 59 -20.02 -3.76 -6.05
N ALA A 60 -20.59 -3.78 -7.26
CA ALA A 60 -20.01 -4.49 -8.40
C ALA A 60 -18.65 -3.92 -8.81
N ALA A 61 -18.50 -2.60 -8.86
CA ALA A 61 -17.24 -1.96 -9.21
C ALA A 61 -16.20 -2.06 -8.09
N ALA A 62 -16.61 -2.05 -6.82
CA ALA A 62 -15.70 -2.24 -5.68
C ALA A 62 -15.12 -3.65 -5.64
N THR A 63 -15.98 -4.66 -5.86
CA THR A 63 -15.55 -6.06 -5.98
C THR A 63 -14.61 -6.25 -7.17
N ALA A 64 -14.98 -5.75 -8.35
CA ALA A 64 -14.10 -5.79 -9.53
C ALA A 64 -12.74 -5.11 -9.26
N GLY A 65 -12.73 -3.94 -8.63
CA GLY A 65 -11.52 -3.22 -8.25
C GLY A 65 -10.63 -4.02 -7.28
N PHE A 66 -11.23 -4.66 -6.27
CA PHE A 66 -10.52 -5.48 -5.29
C PHE A 66 -9.91 -6.76 -5.88
N PHE A 67 -10.57 -7.35 -6.89
CA PHE A 67 -10.12 -8.57 -7.57
C PHE A 67 -9.28 -8.32 -8.83
N SER A 68 -9.11 -7.05 -9.23
CA SER A 68 -8.32 -6.70 -10.42
C SER A 68 -6.83 -7.06 -10.33
N GLU A 69 -6.27 -7.11 -9.13
CA GLU A 69 -4.86 -7.47 -8.90
C GLU A 69 -4.79 -8.69 -7.97
N PRO A 70 -4.09 -9.77 -8.37
CA PRO A 70 -3.95 -10.96 -7.52
C PRO A 70 -3.20 -10.64 -6.23
N PRO A 71 -3.47 -11.35 -5.11
CA PRO A 71 -2.73 -11.16 -3.88
C PRO A 71 -1.24 -11.48 -4.09
N LYS A 72 -0.36 -10.65 -3.52
CA LYS A 72 1.10 -10.87 -3.54
C LYS A 72 1.63 -10.96 -2.11
N TYR A 73 2.27 -12.07 -1.79
CA TYR A 73 2.85 -12.35 -0.49
C TYR A 73 4.37 -12.24 -0.60
N LYS A 74 4.93 -11.23 0.06
CA LYS A 74 6.37 -11.02 0.13
C LYS A 74 6.90 -11.71 1.39
N VAL A 75 7.95 -12.49 1.22
CA VAL A 75 8.65 -13.18 2.32
C VAL A 75 10.12 -12.82 2.31
N ASP A 76 10.73 -12.84 3.49
CA ASP A 76 12.16 -12.59 3.68
C ASP A 76 12.76 -13.65 4.61
N ALA A 77 13.95 -14.14 4.24
CA ALA A 77 14.80 -14.96 5.09
C ALA A 77 16.21 -14.39 5.17
N LYS A 78 16.91 -14.70 6.26
CA LYS A 78 18.28 -14.23 6.49
C LYS A 78 19.15 -15.38 6.98
N PHE A 79 20.35 -15.50 6.44
CA PHE A 79 21.33 -16.48 6.88
C PHE A 79 22.74 -15.87 6.93
N ILE A 80 23.58 -16.43 7.79
CA ILE A 80 25.00 -16.09 7.91
C ILE A 80 25.80 -17.11 7.13
N PHE A 81 26.72 -16.62 6.31
CA PHE A 81 27.73 -17.42 5.64
C PHE A 81 29.09 -17.15 6.27
N LYS A 82 29.68 -18.15 6.94
CA LYS A 82 31.01 -18.04 7.56
C LYS A 82 32.02 -18.78 6.65
N PRO A 83 32.79 -18.05 5.81
CA PRO A 83 33.75 -18.71 4.93
C PRO A 83 34.88 -19.35 5.73
N TYR A 84 35.33 -20.52 5.27
CA TYR A 84 36.54 -21.13 5.79
C TYR A 84 37.76 -20.42 5.19
N LEU A 85 38.52 -19.77 6.05
CA LEU A 85 39.81 -19.20 5.69
C LEU A 85 40.87 -20.20 6.13
N PRO A 86 41.55 -20.91 5.21
CA PRO A 86 42.71 -21.70 5.58
C PRO A 86 43.74 -20.70 6.12
N ALA A 87 43.96 -20.71 7.43
CA ALA A 87 44.91 -19.83 8.07
C ALA A 87 46.32 -20.15 7.53
N ALA A 88 46.80 -19.34 6.59
CA ALA A 88 48.21 -19.16 6.32
C ALA A 88 48.66 -18.04 7.26
N ASN A 89 49.54 -18.36 8.22
CA ASN A 89 50.17 -17.49 9.21
C ASN A 89 49.28 -16.41 9.88
N PRO A 90 49.08 -16.45 11.21
CA PRO A 90 48.28 -15.45 11.93
C PRO A 90 48.77 -13.99 11.79
N GLU A 91 50.01 -13.77 11.35
CA GLU A 91 50.58 -12.44 11.10
C GLU A 91 50.17 -11.80 9.75
N ASP A 92 49.66 -12.58 8.77
CA ASP A 92 49.21 -12.08 7.45
C ASP A 92 47.70 -11.79 7.39
N SER A 93 47.01 -11.80 8.54
CA SER A 93 45.55 -11.70 8.64
C SER A 93 44.97 -10.29 8.39
N GLN A 94 45.69 -9.41 7.72
CA GLN A 94 45.16 -8.10 7.30
C GLN A 94 44.63 -8.17 5.86
N SER A 95 43.31 -8.30 5.77
CA SER A 95 42.46 -8.18 4.57
C SER A 95 42.78 -9.16 3.43
N ILE A 96 41.94 -10.18 3.28
CA ILE A 96 41.92 -11.03 2.08
C ILE A 96 41.69 -10.12 0.86
N PRO A 97 42.65 -9.99 -0.07
CA PRO A 97 42.40 -9.32 -1.34
C PRO A 97 41.25 -10.04 -2.05
N MET A 98 40.33 -9.30 -2.68
CA MET A 98 39.17 -9.86 -3.40
C MET A 98 38.06 -10.49 -2.51
N PHE A 99 38.05 -10.23 -1.20
CA PHE A 99 36.99 -10.74 -0.30
C PHE A 99 35.57 -10.32 -0.74
N GLN A 100 35.41 -9.10 -1.23
CA GLN A 100 34.12 -8.64 -1.73
C GLN A 100 33.69 -9.42 -2.99
N GLU A 101 34.61 -9.64 -3.93
CA GLU A 101 34.36 -10.41 -5.16
C GLU A 101 33.98 -11.85 -4.86
N TYR A 102 34.61 -12.48 -3.86
CA TYR A 102 34.25 -13.81 -3.41
C TYR A 102 32.80 -13.87 -2.89
N LEU A 103 32.38 -12.91 -2.06
CA LEU A 103 31.01 -12.85 -1.55
C LEU A 103 29.99 -12.47 -2.65
N ASP A 104 30.38 -11.69 -3.65
CA ASP A 104 29.54 -11.41 -4.81
C ASP A 104 29.39 -12.64 -5.70
N ALA A 105 30.46 -13.42 -5.90
CA ALA A 105 30.40 -14.72 -6.57
C ALA A 105 29.47 -15.71 -5.84
N GLN A 106 29.46 -15.70 -4.50
CA GLN A 106 28.49 -16.50 -3.72
C GLN A 106 27.04 -16.03 -3.93
N THR A 107 26.81 -14.72 -4.04
CA THR A 107 25.48 -14.16 -4.35
C THR A 107 24.98 -14.65 -5.71
N HIS A 108 25.85 -14.67 -6.72
CA HIS A 108 25.54 -15.20 -8.05
C HIS A 108 25.35 -16.72 -8.04
N LEU A 109 26.15 -17.46 -7.28
CA LEU A 109 26.00 -18.92 -7.15
C LEU A 109 24.64 -19.29 -6.55
N LEU A 110 24.17 -18.52 -5.57
CA LEU A 110 22.90 -18.75 -4.89
C LEU A 110 21.68 -18.59 -5.82
N LEU A 111 21.80 -17.73 -6.85
CA LEU A 111 20.81 -17.59 -7.93
C LEU A 111 21.15 -18.45 -9.16
N GLY A 112 22.14 -19.33 -9.05
CA GLY A 112 22.60 -20.19 -10.14
C GLY A 112 21.63 -21.34 -10.43
N PRO A 113 21.67 -21.88 -11.67
CA PRO A 113 20.75 -22.95 -12.10
C PRO A 113 20.93 -24.25 -11.30
N GLU A 114 22.14 -24.52 -10.80
CA GLU A 114 22.44 -25.72 -10.01
C GLU A 114 21.77 -25.68 -8.62
N VAL A 115 21.79 -24.52 -7.97
CA VAL A 115 21.11 -24.30 -6.69
C VAL A 115 19.60 -24.33 -6.88
N GLU A 116 19.09 -23.74 -7.96
CA GLU A 116 17.67 -23.80 -8.32
C GLU A 116 17.17 -25.24 -8.50
N GLU A 117 17.91 -26.07 -9.23
CA GLU A 117 17.53 -27.48 -9.45
C GLU A 117 17.51 -28.27 -8.13
N ARG A 118 18.50 -28.08 -7.27
CA ARG A 118 18.55 -28.69 -5.93
C ARG A 118 17.43 -28.20 -5.02
N ALA A 119 17.15 -26.90 -5.05
CA ALA A 119 16.07 -26.31 -4.26
C ALA A 119 14.70 -26.88 -4.65
N ARG A 120 14.45 -27.14 -5.94
CA ARG A 120 13.22 -27.79 -6.40
C ARG A 120 13.09 -29.26 -5.97
N GLN A 121 14.19 -29.92 -5.71
CA GLN A 121 14.21 -31.31 -5.24
C GLN A 121 14.06 -31.43 -3.71
N THR A 122 14.04 -30.30 -3.00
CA THR A 122 13.96 -30.27 -1.54
C THR A 122 12.54 -30.60 -1.04
N GLU A 123 12.43 -31.32 0.08
CA GLU A 123 11.15 -31.72 0.69
C GLU A 123 10.25 -30.51 1.01
N THR A 124 10.86 -29.40 1.45
CA THR A 124 10.17 -28.12 1.74
C THR A 124 9.45 -27.55 0.52
N TRP A 125 10.05 -27.65 -0.68
CA TRP A 125 9.41 -27.22 -1.92
C TRP A 125 8.38 -28.23 -2.42
N GLN A 126 8.73 -29.52 -2.45
CA GLN A 126 7.83 -30.55 -2.96
C GLN A 126 6.53 -30.66 -2.15
N SER A 127 6.62 -30.55 -0.82
CA SER A 127 5.45 -30.53 0.06
C SER A 127 4.56 -29.30 -0.19
N ALA A 128 5.14 -28.13 -0.45
CA ALA A 128 4.38 -26.92 -0.76
C ALA A 128 3.70 -27.00 -2.15
N VAL A 129 4.38 -27.57 -3.15
CA VAL A 129 3.79 -27.81 -4.48
C VAL A 129 2.68 -28.85 -4.42
N ALA A 130 2.88 -29.95 -3.69
CA ALA A 130 1.85 -30.97 -3.49
C ALA A 130 0.61 -30.43 -2.77
N ALA A 131 0.81 -29.55 -1.77
CA ALA A 131 -0.28 -28.92 -1.03
C ALA A 131 -1.07 -27.87 -1.83
N THR A 132 -0.45 -27.28 -2.86
CA THR A 132 -1.06 -26.20 -3.67
C THR A 132 -1.54 -26.67 -5.03
N GLY A 133 -1.08 -27.82 -5.52
CA GLY A 133 -1.49 -28.43 -6.80
C GLY A 133 -0.81 -27.85 -8.04
N HIS A 134 0.05 -26.84 -7.89
CA HIS A 134 0.78 -26.20 -8.98
C HIS A 134 2.15 -25.73 -8.50
N ALA A 135 3.18 -25.82 -9.35
CA ALA A 135 4.53 -25.38 -8.97
C ALA A 135 4.70 -23.85 -8.92
N GLY A 136 3.77 -23.09 -9.50
CA GLY A 136 3.90 -21.64 -9.66
C GLY A 136 5.11 -21.26 -10.54
N GLY A 137 5.33 -19.95 -10.72
CA GLY A 137 6.53 -19.46 -11.40
C GLY A 137 7.71 -19.35 -10.44
N TRP A 138 8.56 -20.37 -10.37
CA TRP A 138 9.82 -20.32 -9.60
C TRP A 138 10.68 -19.12 -10.04
N GLY A 139 11.29 -18.42 -9.09
CA GLY A 139 12.36 -17.44 -9.35
C GLY A 139 11.96 -16.08 -9.93
N LYS A 140 10.71 -15.84 -10.36
CA LYS A 140 10.32 -14.60 -11.07
C LYS A 140 10.60 -13.29 -10.31
N HIS A 141 10.52 -13.32 -8.98
CA HIS A 141 10.75 -12.17 -8.11
C HIS A 141 11.74 -12.48 -6.98
N LEU A 142 12.57 -13.49 -7.19
CA LEU A 142 13.58 -13.89 -6.23
C LEU A 142 14.73 -12.89 -6.28
N ASN A 143 15.04 -12.28 -5.14
CA ASN A 143 16.12 -11.31 -5.02
C ASN A 143 16.99 -11.66 -3.82
N VAL A 144 18.31 -11.59 -4.02
CA VAL A 144 19.31 -11.89 -3.00
C VAL A 144 20.22 -10.69 -2.90
N TRP A 145 20.37 -10.14 -1.70
CA TRP A 145 21.22 -8.99 -1.48
C TRP A 145 21.91 -9.07 -0.11
N ARG A 146 23.07 -8.42 -0.02
CA ARG A 146 23.84 -8.25 1.23
C ARG A 146 24.16 -6.78 1.44
N ARG A 147 24.46 -6.41 2.68
CA ARG A 147 24.88 -5.04 3.03
C ARG A 147 26.40 -4.97 3.23
N GLY A 148 27.13 -4.46 2.23
CA GLY A 148 28.58 -4.28 2.28
C GLY A 148 29.34 -5.58 2.51
N ALA A 149 30.44 -5.55 3.28
CA ALA A 149 31.26 -6.72 3.61
C ALA A 149 30.66 -7.63 4.72
N SER A 150 29.33 -7.62 4.88
CA SER A 150 28.64 -8.45 5.88
C SER A 150 28.56 -9.92 5.45
N TYR A 151 28.65 -10.81 6.43
CA TYR A 151 28.38 -12.24 6.29
C TYR A 151 26.88 -12.59 6.24
N VAL A 152 26.01 -11.58 6.40
CA VAL A 152 24.55 -11.76 6.42
C VAL A 152 23.97 -11.55 5.02
N PHE A 153 23.36 -12.60 4.49
CA PHE A 153 22.63 -12.61 3.23
C PHE A 153 21.13 -12.52 3.51
N SER A 154 20.42 -11.69 2.73
CA SER A 154 18.97 -11.58 2.75
C SER A 154 18.39 -12.09 1.45
N VAL A 155 17.43 -13.00 1.54
CA VAL A 155 16.71 -13.57 0.39
C VAL A 155 15.26 -13.14 0.50
N GLU A 156 14.74 -12.55 -0.58
CA GLU A 156 13.37 -12.11 -0.68
C GLU A 156 12.69 -12.74 -1.89
N ASN A 157 11.43 -13.13 -1.74
CA ASN A 157 10.60 -13.54 -2.87
C ASN A 157 9.17 -13.02 -2.71
N ALA A 158 8.47 -12.84 -3.83
CA ALA A 158 7.07 -12.45 -3.86
C ALA A 158 6.29 -13.38 -4.78
N MET A 159 5.31 -14.10 -4.21
CA MET A 159 4.46 -15.04 -4.96
C MET A 159 2.97 -14.85 -4.62
N GLU A 160 2.08 -15.46 -5.42
CA GLU A 160 0.62 -15.38 -5.23
C GLU A 160 0.11 -16.26 -4.09
N ASP A 161 0.85 -17.32 -3.75
CA ASP A 161 0.54 -18.23 -2.65
C ASP A 161 1.54 -18.04 -1.49
N PRO A 162 1.07 -17.82 -0.24
CA PRO A 162 1.96 -17.63 0.91
C PRO A 162 2.80 -18.86 1.25
N ARG A 163 2.30 -20.07 0.97
CA ARG A 163 3.03 -21.32 1.22
C ARG A 163 4.17 -21.50 0.24
N LEU A 164 3.89 -21.30 -1.06
CA LEU A 164 4.93 -21.35 -2.10
C LEU A 164 5.97 -20.24 -1.90
N ALA A 165 5.55 -19.04 -1.49
CA ALA A 165 6.47 -17.95 -1.17
C ALA A 165 7.48 -18.38 -0.09
N ALA A 166 7.00 -18.81 1.08
CA ALA A 166 7.88 -19.23 2.19
C ALA A 166 8.75 -20.45 1.80
N ALA A 167 8.15 -21.46 1.16
CA ALA A 167 8.85 -22.66 0.74
C ALA A 167 9.95 -22.35 -0.29
N SER A 168 9.72 -21.43 -1.23
CA SER A 168 10.72 -21.09 -2.26
C SER A 168 12.02 -20.54 -1.66
N VAL A 169 11.93 -19.69 -0.64
CA VAL A 169 13.09 -19.08 0.01
C VAL A 169 13.80 -20.08 0.91
N ASN A 170 13.06 -20.87 1.69
CA ASN A 170 13.64 -21.90 2.55
C ASN A 170 14.32 -23.01 1.73
N ALA A 171 13.66 -23.48 0.66
CA ALA A 171 14.22 -24.47 -0.26
C ALA A 171 15.45 -23.95 -1.00
N LEU A 172 15.50 -22.66 -1.34
CA LEU A 172 16.70 -22.07 -1.95
C LEU A 172 17.90 -22.09 -0.99
N ILE A 173 17.69 -21.71 0.27
CA ILE A 173 18.76 -21.73 1.28
C ILE A 173 19.22 -23.18 1.52
N GLU A 174 18.29 -24.13 1.57
CA GLU A 174 18.59 -25.55 1.74
C GLU A 174 19.32 -26.14 0.53
N GLY A 175 18.88 -25.84 -0.68
CA GLY A 175 19.56 -26.21 -1.93
C GLY A 175 20.97 -25.62 -2.01
N TYR A 176 21.14 -24.35 -1.62
CA TYR A 176 22.44 -23.71 -1.55
C TYR A 176 23.36 -24.40 -0.54
N LYS A 177 22.83 -24.73 0.65
CA LYS A 177 23.57 -25.49 1.67
C LYS A 177 24.05 -26.83 1.12
N GLN A 178 23.20 -27.58 0.42
CA GLN A 178 23.58 -28.86 -0.19
C GLN A 178 24.64 -28.72 -1.28
N VAL A 179 24.50 -27.75 -2.20
CA VAL A 179 25.50 -27.50 -3.26
C VAL A 179 26.84 -27.07 -2.66
N TYR A 180 26.80 -26.20 -1.66
CA TYR A 180 28.01 -25.73 -0.97
C TYR A 180 28.71 -26.87 -0.24
N GLU A 181 28.00 -27.64 0.58
CA GLU A 181 28.55 -28.81 1.28
C GLU A 181 29.13 -29.85 0.31
N GLN A 182 28.49 -30.07 -0.84
CA GLN A 182 28.99 -30.97 -1.86
C GLN A 182 30.30 -30.46 -2.50
N ARG A 183 30.33 -29.22 -2.99
CA ARG A 183 31.53 -28.63 -3.62
C ARG A 183 32.70 -28.52 -2.65
N GLU A 184 32.42 -28.21 -1.39
CA GLU A 184 33.41 -28.14 -0.33
C GLU A 184 33.96 -29.53 0.00
N SER A 185 33.09 -30.54 0.12
CA SER A 185 33.50 -31.93 0.31
C SER A 185 34.38 -32.45 -0.84
N GLU A 186 34.05 -32.10 -2.09
CA GLU A 186 34.85 -32.45 -3.27
C GLU A 186 36.22 -31.75 -3.25
N THR A 187 36.26 -30.46 -2.91
CA THR A 187 37.50 -29.67 -2.81
C THR A 187 38.39 -30.17 -1.67
N ASP A 188 37.83 -30.41 -0.49
CA ASP A 188 38.51 -30.94 0.68
C ASP A 188 39.06 -32.34 0.40
N SER A 189 38.29 -33.20 -0.27
CA SER A 189 38.74 -34.52 -0.68
C SER A 189 39.90 -34.43 -1.70
N GLY A 190 39.85 -33.49 -2.63
CA GLY A 190 40.94 -33.24 -3.59
C GLY A 190 42.23 -32.71 -2.93
N VAL A 191 42.12 -31.83 -1.93
CA VAL A 191 43.28 -31.36 -1.14
C VAL A 191 43.82 -32.49 -0.27
N LEU A 192 42.94 -33.24 0.41
CA LEU A 192 43.31 -34.39 1.24
C LEU A 192 44.05 -35.46 0.41
N ASN A 193 43.54 -35.79 -0.78
CA ASN A 193 44.18 -36.74 -1.68
C ASN A 193 45.57 -36.27 -2.13
N ARG A 194 45.76 -34.96 -2.37
CA ARG A 194 47.09 -34.40 -2.65
C ARG A 194 48.04 -34.51 -1.45
N LEU A 195 47.57 -34.20 -0.24
CA LEU A 195 48.37 -34.32 0.98
C LEU A 195 48.74 -35.78 1.28
N ILE A 196 47.80 -36.71 1.12
CA ILE A 196 48.07 -38.15 1.25
C ILE A 196 49.11 -38.61 0.21
N SER A 197 48.99 -38.15 -1.03
CA SER A 197 49.96 -38.46 -2.10
C SER A 197 51.35 -37.88 -1.78
N GLN A 198 51.41 -36.67 -1.22
CA GLN A 198 52.66 -36.05 -0.75
C GLN A 198 53.27 -36.85 0.41
N ARG A 199 52.46 -37.25 1.39
CA ARG A 199 52.88 -38.10 2.52
C ARG A 199 53.52 -39.40 2.04
N LEU A 200 52.84 -40.13 1.14
CA LEU A 200 53.35 -41.37 0.55
C LEU A 200 54.64 -41.15 -0.26
N THR A 201 54.81 -39.98 -0.86
CA THR A 201 56.03 -39.65 -1.61
C THR A 201 57.20 -39.39 -0.66
N LEU A 202 56.97 -38.63 0.41
CA LEU A 202 57.97 -38.38 1.47
C LEU A 202 58.39 -39.67 2.18
N GLU A 203 57.45 -40.57 2.51
CA GLU A 203 57.76 -41.88 3.09
C GLU A 203 58.70 -42.71 2.19
N ARG A 204 58.47 -42.69 0.87
CA ARG A 204 59.34 -43.36 -0.12
C ARG A 204 60.73 -42.70 -0.20
N GLU A 205 60.80 -41.37 -0.24
CA GLU A 205 62.06 -40.63 -0.28
C GLU A 205 62.91 -40.90 0.97
N ILE A 206 62.30 -40.88 2.16
CA ILE A 206 62.97 -41.21 3.42
C ILE A 206 63.51 -42.65 3.38
N SER A 207 62.71 -43.61 2.92
CA SER A 207 63.13 -45.01 2.79
C SER A 207 64.34 -45.15 1.85
N GLN A 208 64.34 -44.46 0.71
CA GLN A 208 65.48 -44.44 -0.23
C GLN A 208 66.73 -43.80 0.38
N LEU A 209 66.57 -42.73 1.17
CA LEU A 209 67.69 -42.10 1.89
C LEU A 209 68.26 -43.03 2.97
N GLN A 210 67.40 -43.78 3.68
CA GLN A 210 67.83 -44.79 4.65
C GLN A 210 68.63 -45.92 3.99
N GLU A 211 68.20 -46.41 2.82
CA GLU A 211 68.97 -47.39 2.04
C GLU A 211 70.33 -46.83 1.59
N ARG A 212 70.36 -45.59 1.07
CA ARG A 212 71.61 -44.91 0.69
C ARG A 212 72.56 -44.73 1.86
N LYS A 213 72.05 -44.43 3.06
CA LYS A 213 72.85 -44.32 4.29
C LYS A 213 73.55 -45.64 4.61
N ILE A 214 72.83 -46.76 4.51
CA ILE A 214 73.38 -48.11 4.75
C ILE A 214 74.45 -48.43 3.69
N ALA A 215 74.17 -48.14 2.42
CA ALA A 215 75.10 -48.39 1.31
C ALA A 215 76.42 -47.59 1.42
N VAL A 216 76.40 -46.37 1.98
CA VAL A 216 77.60 -45.55 2.20
C VAL A 216 78.46 -46.08 3.36
N ALA A 217 77.87 -46.82 4.30
CA ALA A 217 78.57 -47.38 5.45
C ALA A 217 79.17 -48.78 5.18
N ASP A 218 78.63 -49.53 4.21
CA ASP A 218 79.04 -50.89 3.82
C ASP A 218 80.56 -51.01 3.56
N PRO A 219 81.28 -52.01 4.13
CA PRO A 219 80.81 -53.22 4.82
C PRO A 219 80.43 -53.07 6.29
N MET A 220 80.50 -51.87 6.85
CA MET A 220 80.23 -51.60 8.27
C MET A 220 78.83 -51.00 8.45
N SER A 221 78.17 -51.23 9.58
CA SER A 221 76.95 -50.46 9.89
C SER A 221 77.28 -48.99 10.18
N PRO A 222 76.36 -48.03 9.96
CA PRO A 222 76.60 -46.62 10.31
C PRO A 222 76.99 -46.40 11.78
N VAL A 223 76.47 -47.25 12.68
CA VAL A 223 76.81 -47.23 14.11
C VAL A 223 78.24 -47.73 14.34
N GLU A 224 78.63 -48.84 13.70
CA GLU A 224 80.01 -49.35 13.78
C GLU A 224 81.03 -48.38 13.17
N LEU A 225 80.68 -47.72 12.05
CA LEU A 225 81.51 -46.69 11.43
C LEU A 225 81.77 -45.54 12.41
N GLN A 226 80.72 -45.04 13.07
CA GLN A 226 80.84 -43.98 14.07
C GLN A 226 81.67 -44.44 15.28
N MET A 227 81.44 -45.65 15.80
CA MET A 227 82.22 -46.21 16.92
C MET A 227 83.69 -46.39 16.58
N ARG A 228 83.99 -46.88 15.37
CA ARG A 228 85.36 -47.05 14.89
C ARG A 228 86.04 -45.71 14.70
N TYR A 229 85.36 -44.73 14.13
CA TYR A 229 85.84 -43.35 14.02
C TYR A 229 86.19 -42.75 15.40
N GLN A 230 85.29 -42.86 16.38
CA GLN A 230 85.52 -42.37 17.74
C GLN A 230 86.71 -43.07 18.41
N THR A 231 86.83 -44.39 18.25
CA THR A 231 87.95 -45.17 18.80
C THR A 231 89.27 -44.72 18.20
N ARG A 232 89.34 -44.57 16.87
CA ARG A 232 90.56 -44.16 16.16
C ARG A 232 90.96 -42.72 16.45
N ILE A 233 89.99 -41.80 16.59
CA ILE A 233 90.27 -40.44 17.06
C ILE A 233 90.79 -40.45 18.49
N GLY A 234 90.17 -41.21 19.40
CA GLY A 234 90.64 -41.32 20.78
C GLY A 234 92.06 -41.88 20.88
N GLU A 235 92.40 -42.89 20.07
CA GLU A 235 93.77 -43.42 19.95
C GLU A 235 94.74 -42.35 19.43
N ARG A 236 94.34 -41.59 18.40
CA ARG A 236 95.15 -40.52 17.82
C ARG A 236 95.42 -39.42 18.84
N ASP A 237 94.40 -38.97 19.56
CA ASP A 237 94.51 -37.91 20.56
C ASP A 237 95.38 -38.37 21.75
N ARG A 238 95.28 -39.65 22.12
CA ARG A 238 96.15 -40.26 23.14
C ARG A 238 97.62 -40.31 22.68
N LEU A 239 97.89 -40.76 21.45
CA LEU A 239 99.25 -40.76 20.90
C LEU A 239 99.81 -39.35 20.74
N GLN A 240 98.98 -38.38 20.34
CA GLN A 240 99.37 -36.98 20.23
C GLN A 240 99.71 -36.37 21.60
N SER A 241 98.98 -36.74 22.65
CA SER A 241 99.28 -36.35 24.03
C SER A 241 100.59 -36.96 24.52
N LEU A 242 100.81 -38.26 24.27
CA LEU A 242 102.07 -38.95 24.58
C LEU A 242 103.26 -38.34 23.84
N LEU A 243 103.10 -38.05 22.55
CA LEU A 243 104.11 -37.36 21.74
C LEU A 243 104.46 -35.99 22.34
N SER A 244 103.46 -35.23 22.73
CA SER A 244 103.64 -33.90 23.35
C SER A 244 104.38 -34.02 24.69
N GLN A 245 104.04 -35.02 25.51
CA GLN A 245 104.73 -35.31 26.77
C GLN A 245 106.20 -35.71 26.53
N LYS A 246 106.46 -36.60 25.57
CA LYS A 246 107.80 -37.09 25.25
C LYS A 246 108.68 -36.01 24.63
N LYS A 247 108.13 -35.15 23.76
CA LYS A 247 108.83 -33.97 23.24
C LYS A 247 109.18 -32.97 24.35
N LEU A 248 108.31 -32.82 25.35
CA LEU A 248 108.60 -31.97 26.51
C LEU A 248 109.70 -32.60 27.40
N GLU A 249 109.66 -33.90 27.64
CA GLU A 249 110.70 -34.66 28.37
C GLU A 249 112.07 -34.54 27.68
N LEU A 250 112.09 -34.68 26.34
CA LEU A 250 113.29 -34.46 25.52
C LEU A 250 113.83 -33.03 25.67
N LYS A 251 112.97 -32.00 25.62
CA LYS A 251 113.38 -30.60 25.81
C LYS A 251 113.98 -30.35 27.20
N LEU A 252 113.44 -30.99 28.23
CA LEU A 252 113.91 -30.82 29.62
C LEU A 252 115.25 -31.53 29.88
N ILE A 253 115.48 -32.70 29.29
CA ILE A 253 116.73 -33.47 29.45
C ILE A 253 117.85 -32.92 28.55
N GLY A 254 117.50 -32.35 27.40
CA GLY A 254 118.43 -31.83 26.40
C GLY A 254 119.32 -30.66 26.84
N GLY A 255 119.18 -30.15 28.07
CA GLY A 255 120.13 -29.20 28.66
C GLY A 255 120.32 -27.90 27.87
N GLY A 256 119.39 -27.56 26.98
CA GLY A 256 119.36 -26.23 26.37
C GLY A 256 118.94 -25.24 27.46
N GLN A 257 119.69 -24.16 27.64
CA GLN A 257 119.33 -23.01 28.49
C GLN A 257 117.87 -22.64 28.22
N THR A 258 116.98 -23.10 29.10
CA THR A 258 115.59 -22.67 29.07
C THR A 258 115.58 -21.33 29.78
N ASP A 259 115.34 -20.25 29.04
CA ASP A 259 114.87 -19.02 29.65
C ASP A 259 113.65 -19.39 30.49
N LEU A 260 113.79 -19.29 31.81
CA LEU A 260 112.75 -19.63 32.80
C LEU A 260 111.45 -18.81 32.59
N GLU A 261 111.48 -17.82 31.70
CA GLU A 261 110.35 -17.01 31.27
C GLU A 261 109.39 -17.73 30.28
N ASP A 262 109.85 -18.76 29.56
CA ASP A 262 109.12 -19.36 28.42
C ASP A 262 108.23 -20.58 28.75
N LEU A 263 108.19 -21.04 30.02
CA LEU A 263 107.24 -22.10 30.42
C LEU A 263 105.80 -21.59 30.33
N SER A 264 104.95 -22.24 29.53
CA SER A 264 103.54 -21.87 29.44
C SER A 264 102.80 -22.16 30.75
N VAL A 265 101.79 -21.35 31.06
CA VAL A 265 100.93 -21.53 32.26
C VAL A 265 100.32 -22.94 32.33
N SER A 266 99.99 -23.53 31.16
CA SER A 266 99.50 -24.90 31.05
C SER A 266 100.56 -25.97 31.37
N GLN A 267 101.83 -25.71 31.07
CA GLN A 267 102.94 -26.61 31.42
C GLN A 267 103.25 -26.57 32.92
N ILE A 268 103.11 -25.41 33.57
CA ILE A 268 103.28 -25.27 35.03
C ILE A 268 102.13 -25.97 35.79
N ALA A 269 100.90 -25.84 35.29
CA ALA A 269 99.72 -26.48 35.88
C ALA A 269 99.84 -28.00 35.98
N ALA A 270 100.46 -28.66 34.99
CA ALA A 270 100.64 -30.11 34.98
C ALA A 270 101.49 -30.64 36.14
N ARG A 271 102.33 -29.80 36.76
CA ARG A 271 103.25 -30.19 37.84
C ARG A 271 102.99 -29.47 39.16
N TYR A 272 102.24 -28.37 39.13
CA TYR A 272 101.87 -27.61 40.32
C TYR A 272 100.34 -27.61 40.53
N PRO A 273 99.82 -28.50 41.41
CA PRO A 273 98.38 -28.70 41.61
C PRO A 273 97.62 -27.39 41.91
N ARG A 274 98.28 -26.46 42.60
CA ARG A 274 97.69 -25.17 42.95
C ARG A 274 97.37 -24.29 41.72
N VAL A 275 98.24 -24.29 40.71
CA VAL A 275 97.99 -23.56 39.45
C VAL A 275 96.92 -24.27 38.62
N ASN A 276 96.89 -25.61 38.65
CA ASN A 276 95.83 -26.38 37.99
C ASN A 276 94.43 -26.08 38.59
N ASP A 277 94.34 -26.01 39.92
CA ASP A 277 93.08 -25.66 40.60
C ASP A 277 92.60 -24.25 40.22
N LEU A 278 93.52 -23.29 40.13
CA LEU A 278 93.20 -21.92 39.71
C LEU A 278 92.78 -21.84 38.23
N LEU A 279 93.38 -22.64 37.35
CA LEU A 279 92.97 -22.73 35.94
C LEU A 279 91.59 -23.36 35.79
N ASN A 280 91.27 -24.40 36.56
CA ASN A 280 89.94 -25.01 36.57
C ASN A 280 88.88 -24.00 37.04
N GLN A 281 89.16 -23.21 38.08
CA GLN A 281 88.28 -22.14 38.54
C GLN A 281 88.08 -21.06 37.47
N ARG A 282 89.14 -20.69 36.76
CA ARG A 282 89.10 -19.74 35.64
C ARG A 282 88.23 -20.26 34.48
N GLU A 283 88.37 -21.53 34.10
CA GLU A 283 87.61 -22.13 33.01
C GLU A 283 86.11 -22.23 33.32
N GLN A 284 85.76 -22.65 34.55
CA GLN A 284 84.36 -22.64 35.02
C GLN A 284 83.75 -21.23 34.97
N LEU A 285 84.53 -20.22 35.34
CA LEU A 285 84.09 -18.82 35.29
C LEU A 285 83.91 -18.33 33.84
N GLN A 286 84.80 -18.71 32.92
CA GLN A 286 84.67 -18.39 31.50
C GLN A 286 83.44 -19.05 30.86
N MET A 287 83.16 -20.31 31.17
CA MET A 287 81.95 -21.00 30.72
C MET A 287 80.68 -20.30 31.21
N ARG A 288 80.68 -19.80 32.46
CA ARG A 288 79.58 -18.99 32.99
C ARG A 288 79.42 -17.68 32.24
N ILE A 289 80.52 -16.98 31.93
CA ILE A 289 80.51 -15.74 31.14
C ILE A 289 79.97 -15.99 29.72
N GLN A 290 80.38 -17.08 29.05
CA GLN A 290 79.88 -17.43 27.70
C GLN A 290 78.39 -17.74 27.70
N ARG A 291 77.90 -18.50 28.70
CA ARG A 291 76.48 -18.75 28.89
C ARG A 291 75.70 -17.45 29.13
N ASN A 292 76.22 -16.56 29.97
CA ASN A 292 75.58 -15.27 30.23
C ASN A 292 75.54 -14.41 28.95
N ARG A 293 76.58 -14.46 28.10
CA ARG A 293 76.58 -13.81 26.78
C ARG A 293 75.59 -14.42 25.79
N SER A 294 75.43 -15.75 25.74
CA SER A 294 74.47 -16.39 24.83
C SER A 294 73.01 -16.11 25.19
N ILE A 295 72.74 -15.75 26.45
CA ILE A 295 71.42 -15.31 26.93
C ILE A 295 71.21 -13.80 26.71
N GLY A 296 72.17 -13.09 26.09
CA GLY A 296 72.05 -11.67 25.74
C GLY A 296 72.42 -10.69 26.87
N MET A 297 73.08 -11.14 27.94
CA MET A 297 73.57 -10.22 28.97
C MET A 297 74.77 -9.42 28.43
N GLY A 298 74.55 -8.12 28.24
CA GLY A 298 75.60 -7.18 27.81
C GLY A 298 76.69 -6.95 28.85
N GLU A 299 77.84 -6.43 28.43
CA GLU A 299 79.04 -6.27 29.27
C GLU A 299 78.83 -5.36 30.50
N ASN A 300 77.82 -4.48 30.46
CA ASN A 300 77.46 -3.58 31.55
C ASN A 300 76.50 -4.19 32.60
N HIS A 301 76.08 -5.45 32.45
CA HIS A 301 75.18 -6.10 33.41
C HIS A 301 75.89 -6.33 34.77
N PRO A 302 75.26 -6.05 35.93
CA PRO A 302 75.92 -6.11 37.25
C PRO A 302 76.61 -7.46 37.55
N GLN A 303 75.97 -8.58 37.17
CA GLN A 303 76.56 -9.92 37.33
C GLN A 303 77.73 -10.16 36.36
N MET A 304 77.66 -9.64 35.12
CA MET A 304 78.76 -9.77 34.15
C MET A 304 79.99 -8.99 34.60
N LYS A 305 79.78 -7.78 35.15
CA LYS A 305 80.84 -6.94 35.70
C LYS A 305 81.51 -7.58 36.92
N GLY A 306 80.71 -8.26 37.76
CA GLY A 306 81.22 -9.06 38.88
C GLY A 306 82.08 -10.24 38.42
N ASP A 307 81.59 -10.99 37.43
CA ASP A 307 82.29 -12.17 36.88
C ASP A 307 83.60 -11.78 36.16
N LEU A 308 83.61 -10.67 35.40
CA LEU A 308 84.82 -10.16 34.75
C LEU A 308 85.88 -9.71 35.78
N LYS A 309 85.45 -9.06 36.88
CA LYS A 309 86.37 -8.66 37.95
C LYS A 309 86.95 -9.86 38.71
N LEU A 310 86.16 -10.91 38.91
CA LEU A 310 86.61 -12.18 39.48
C LEU A 310 87.62 -12.88 38.55
N LEU A 311 87.39 -12.84 37.24
CA LEU A 311 88.29 -13.41 36.24
C LEU A 311 89.66 -12.71 36.27
N GLU A 312 89.67 -11.38 36.31
CA GLU A 312 90.89 -10.58 36.44
C GLU A 312 91.65 -10.90 37.74
N GLY A 313 90.92 -11.10 38.84
CA GLY A 313 91.49 -11.52 40.12
C GLY A 313 92.16 -12.90 40.07
N LEU A 314 91.52 -13.87 39.40
CA LEU A 314 92.08 -15.21 39.20
C LEU A 314 93.30 -15.19 38.29
N ASP A 315 93.27 -14.43 37.20
CA ASP A 315 94.41 -14.29 36.28
C ASP A 315 95.64 -13.74 37.01
N LYS A 316 95.44 -12.78 37.94
CA LYS A 316 96.52 -12.27 38.78
C LYS A 316 97.10 -13.33 39.73
N GLN A 317 96.25 -14.12 40.37
CA GLN A 317 96.69 -15.20 41.27
C GLN A 317 97.44 -16.30 40.53
N ILE A 318 96.98 -16.67 39.33
CA ILE A 318 97.66 -17.66 38.48
C ILE A 318 99.06 -17.17 38.12
N LYS A 319 99.20 -15.89 37.76
CA LYS A 319 100.50 -15.31 37.44
C LYS A 319 101.44 -15.34 38.64
N GLU A 320 100.98 -14.91 39.81
CA GLU A 320 101.77 -14.91 41.05
C GLU A 320 102.24 -16.31 41.46
N GLU A 321 101.37 -17.33 41.34
CA GLU A 321 101.72 -18.73 41.64
C GLU A 321 102.66 -19.35 40.60
N CYS A 322 102.49 -19.02 39.32
CA CYS A 322 103.43 -19.41 38.26
C CYS A 322 104.81 -18.80 38.50
N ASP A 323 104.87 -17.53 38.89
CA ASP A 323 106.14 -16.84 39.19
C ASP A 323 106.83 -17.48 40.40
N LYS A 324 106.10 -17.81 41.49
CA LYS A 324 106.65 -18.55 42.64
C LYS A 324 107.27 -19.90 42.25
N TYR A 325 106.60 -20.65 41.38
CA TYR A 325 107.11 -21.93 40.89
C TYR A 325 108.38 -21.74 40.06
N ARG A 326 108.41 -20.74 39.18
CA ARG A 326 109.61 -20.40 38.37
C ARG A 326 110.80 -20.01 39.24
N TYR A 327 110.60 -19.21 40.29
CA TYR A 327 111.66 -18.83 41.23
C TYR A 327 112.14 -19.99 42.10
N GLY A 328 111.28 -20.95 42.45
CA GLY A 328 111.64 -22.13 43.24
C GLY A 328 112.47 -23.19 42.50
N LEU A 329 112.58 -23.09 41.17
CA LEU A 329 113.33 -24.01 40.30
C LEU A 329 114.79 -23.58 40.06
N ALA A 330 115.19 -22.40 40.52
CA ALA A 330 116.53 -21.84 40.29
C ALA A 330 117.65 -22.48 41.14
N ASP A 331 117.33 -23.43 42.04
CA ASP A 331 118.27 -23.99 43.03
C ASP A 331 118.49 -25.52 42.88
N VAL A 332 118.42 -26.03 41.66
CA VAL A 332 118.67 -27.46 41.36
C VAL A 332 119.97 -27.62 40.57
N ASP A 333 121.00 -28.10 41.26
CA ASP A 333 122.37 -28.36 40.79
C ASP A 333 122.39 -29.43 39.66
N PRO A 334 122.97 -29.14 38.47
CA PRO A 334 122.99 -30.03 37.32
C PRO A 334 124.09 -31.11 37.44
N GLY A 335 123.85 -32.12 38.27
CA GLY A 335 124.74 -33.26 38.45
C GLY A 335 124.29 -34.54 37.75
N SER A 336 124.51 -34.66 36.42
CA SER A 336 124.91 -35.92 35.73
C SER A 336 124.74 -35.80 34.20
N ALA A 337 125.79 -35.39 33.49
CA ALA A 337 125.76 -35.20 32.03
C ALA A 337 125.90 -36.49 31.19
N ASP A 338 126.30 -37.63 31.76
CA ASP A 338 126.49 -38.88 30.99
C ASP A 338 125.23 -39.76 30.91
N THR A 339 124.32 -39.66 31.87
CA THR A 339 123.03 -40.40 31.85
C THR A 339 122.01 -39.77 30.88
N GLY A 340 122.21 -38.50 30.51
CA GLY A 340 121.33 -37.71 29.64
C GLY A 340 121.40 -38.09 28.16
N LEU A 341 122.59 -38.37 27.62
CA LEU A 341 122.77 -38.69 26.19
C LEU A 341 122.12 -40.02 25.79
N GLN A 342 122.16 -41.04 26.66
CA GLN A 342 121.47 -42.30 26.41
C GLN A 342 119.95 -42.16 26.52
N SER A 343 119.47 -41.41 27.51
CA SER A 343 118.04 -41.16 27.69
C SER A 343 117.46 -40.30 26.55
N ILE A 344 118.19 -39.31 26.05
CA ILE A 344 117.85 -38.51 24.85
C ILE A 344 117.67 -39.41 23.63
N ARG A 345 118.65 -40.27 23.30
CA ARG A 345 118.53 -41.18 22.13
C ARG A 345 117.36 -42.14 22.24
N THR A 346 117.08 -42.66 23.43
CA THR A 346 115.91 -43.53 23.64
C THR A 346 114.59 -42.77 23.50
N LEU A 347 114.53 -41.50 23.91
CA LEU A 347 113.36 -40.65 23.75
C LEU A 347 113.16 -40.21 22.29
N GLU A 348 114.23 -39.91 21.56
CA GLU A 348 114.19 -39.61 20.13
C GLU A 348 113.64 -40.79 19.32
N ALA A 349 114.12 -42.01 19.60
CA ALA A 349 113.60 -43.22 18.96
C ALA A 349 112.13 -43.49 19.29
N GLN A 350 111.70 -43.24 20.54
CA GLN A 350 110.29 -43.34 20.94
C GLN A 350 109.42 -42.28 20.25
N ILE A 351 109.93 -41.06 20.09
CA ILE A 351 109.23 -39.96 19.39
C ILE A 351 109.04 -40.32 17.92
N GLU A 352 110.08 -40.80 17.24
CA GLU A 352 110.01 -41.20 15.82
C GLU A 352 109.02 -42.36 15.62
N GLN A 353 109.01 -43.34 16.54
CA GLN A 353 108.03 -44.42 16.51
C GLN A 353 106.59 -43.91 16.66
N ILE A 354 106.35 -43.03 17.65
CA ILE A 354 105.01 -42.45 17.88
C ILE A 354 104.60 -41.60 16.68
N GLU A 355 105.49 -40.81 16.09
CA GLU A 355 105.21 -40.01 14.88
C GLU A 355 104.81 -40.88 13.69
N GLY A 356 105.51 -42.01 13.47
CA GLY A 356 105.17 -42.97 12.42
C GLY A 356 103.82 -43.66 12.62
N GLU A 357 103.47 -44.00 13.87
CA GLU A 357 102.14 -44.54 14.22
C GLU A 357 101.04 -43.49 14.04
N LEU A 358 101.32 -42.23 14.43
CA LEU A 358 100.38 -41.11 14.31
C LEU A 358 100.10 -40.76 12.85
N GLN A 359 101.09 -40.85 11.95
CA GLN A 359 100.88 -40.65 10.51
C GLN A 359 99.94 -41.71 9.91
N LYS A 360 100.16 -43.00 10.21
CA LYS A 360 99.28 -44.09 9.75
C LYS A 360 97.84 -43.91 10.26
N LEU A 361 97.71 -43.52 11.52
CA LEU A 361 96.42 -43.29 12.16
C LEU A 361 95.74 -42.01 11.62
N ALA A 362 96.50 -40.99 11.23
CA ALA A 362 96.00 -39.78 10.59
C ALA A 362 95.41 -40.07 9.20
N GLU A 363 96.05 -40.93 8.40
CA GLU A 363 95.52 -41.37 7.11
C GLU A 363 94.23 -42.20 7.27
N GLU A 364 94.19 -43.15 8.23
CA GLU A 364 92.98 -43.93 8.52
C GLU A 364 91.82 -43.02 9.00
N THR A 365 92.08 -42.09 9.93
CA THR A 365 91.07 -41.16 10.45
C THR A 365 90.58 -40.18 9.39
N ALA A 366 91.41 -39.73 8.44
CA ALA A 366 90.98 -38.86 7.34
C ALA A 366 89.94 -39.55 6.44
N SER A 367 90.17 -40.83 6.09
CA SER A 367 89.22 -41.61 5.29
C SER A 367 87.89 -41.86 6.03
N LEU A 368 87.95 -42.18 7.33
CA LEU A 368 86.78 -42.34 8.18
C LEU A 368 86.01 -41.03 8.35
N THR A 369 86.71 -39.89 8.45
CA THR A 369 86.10 -38.55 8.55
C THR A 369 85.23 -38.26 7.32
N GLN A 370 85.70 -38.58 6.12
CA GLN A 370 84.92 -38.39 4.89
C GLN A 370 83.66 -39.25 4.86
N LEU A 371 83.74 -40.50 5.30
CA LEU A 371 82.58 -41.41 5.35
C LEU A 371 81.56 -40.96 6.40
N VAL A 372 82.01 -40.60 7.60
CA VAL A 372 81.15 -40.07 8.67
C VAL A 372 80.47 -38.77 8.24
N ALA A 373 81.19 -37.88 7.54
CA ALA A 373 80.61 -36.64 7.03
C ALA A 373 79.50 -36.88 5.99
N ARG A 374 79.65 -37.88 5.11
CA ARG A 374 78.62 -38.27 4.14
C ARG A 374 77.39 -38.88 4.81
N VAL A 375 77.59 -39.76 5.80
CA VAL A 375 76.49 -40.30 6.60
C VAL A 375 75.75 -39.17 7.32
N ALA A 376 76.47 -38.23 7.93
CA ALA A 376 75.89 -37.08 8.61
C ALA A 376 75.12 -36.14 7.66
N SER A 377 75.55 -35.98 6.39
CA SER A 377 74.76 -35.20 5.42
C SER A 377 73.45 -35.90 5.05
N ILE A 378 73.46 -37.23 4.91
CA ILE A 378 72.25 -38.01 4.64
C ILE A 378 71.30 -37.94 5.85
N ASP A 379 71.82 -37.99 7.07
CA ASP A 379 71.01 -37.84 8.28
C ASP A 379 70.29 -36.50 8.35
N ARG A 380 70.95 -35.40 7.97
CA ARG A 380 70.29 -34.08 7.88
C ARG A 380 69.18 -34.04 6.83
N GLU A 381 69.38 -34.70 5.68
CA GLU A 381 68.34 -34.83 4.65
C GLU A 381 67.14 -35.65 5.16
N ILE A 382 67.38 -36.75 5.87
CA ILE A 382 66.35 -37.57 6.50
C ILE A 382 65.57 -36.74 7.53
N GLU A 383 66.25 -36.06 8.45
CA GLU A 383 65.61 -35.21 9.48
C GLU A 383 64.74 -34.11 8.85
N SER A 384 65.23 -33.46 7.79
CA SER A 384 64.45 -32.44 7.07
C SER A 384 63.18 -33.03 6.44
N LYS A 385 63.28 -34.23 5.86
CA LYS A 385 62.14 -34.91 5.21
C LYS A 385 61.16 -35.46 6.24
N GLU A 386 61.63 -35.94 7.38
CA GLU A 386 60.80 -36.37 8.51
C GLU A 386 60.03 -35.19 9.12
N ALA A 387 60.66 -34.02 9.24
CA ALA A 387 59.98 -32.80 9.69
C ALA A 387 58.86 -32.38 8.71
N GLU A 388 59.11 -32.47 7.39
CA GLU A 388 58.09 -32.21 6.36
C GLU A 388 56.97 -33.26 6.40
N LEU A 389 57.30 -34.53 6.60
CA LEU A 389 56.35 -35.64 6.74
C LEU A 389 55.44 -35.43 7.96
N LYS A 390 56.02 -35.03 9.10
CA LYS A 390 55.29 -34.73 10.33
C LYS A 390 54.34 -33.56 10.13
N SER A 391 54.82 -32.43 9.58
CA SER A 391 53.98 -31.27 9.30
C SER A 391 52.83 -31.61 8.32
N THR A 392 53.11 -32.41 7.30
CA THR A 392 52.09 -32.89 6.35
C THR A 392 51.06 -33.78 7.04
N SER A 393 51.50 -34.65 7.96
CA SER A 393 50.63 -35.54 8.73
C SER A 393 49.76 -34.77 9.73
N ASP A 394 50.33 -33.80 10.45
CA ASP A 394 49.59 -32.91 11.35
C ASP A 394 48.54 -32.10 10.57
N ARG A 395 48.88 -31.67 9.34
CA ARG A 395 47.94 -30.99 8.44
C ARG A 395 46.79 -31.89 8.01
N ILE A 396 47.08 -33.15 7.63
CA ILE A 396 46.05 -34.15 7.33
C ILE A 396 45.14 -34.36 8.54
N GLU A 397 45.72 -34.54 9.73
CA GLU A 397 44.97 -34.76 10.97
C GLU A 397 44.08 -33.57 11.31
N SER A 398 44.60 -32.34 11.22
CA SER A 398 43.80 -31.12 11.45
C SER A 398 42.65 -30.96 10.46
N MET A 399 42.83 -31.38 9.19
CA MET A 399 41.75 -31.41 8.19
C MET A 399 40.71 -32.49 8.50
N MET A 400 41.13 -33.64 9.04
CA MET A 400 40.22 -34.71 9.45
C MET A 400 39.44 -34.37 10.73
N GLN A 401 40.06 -33.66 11.68
CA GLN A 401 39.45 -33.25 12.94
C GLN A 401 38.54 -32.02 12.78
N ASN A 402 38.95 -31.01 12.00
CA ASN A 402 38.15 -29.82 11.69
C ASN A 402 37.18 -30.04 10.51
N ARG A 403 36.63 -31.25 10.44
CA ARG A 403 35.59 -31.65 9.49
C ARG A 403 34.17 -31.53 10.06
N PRO A 404 33.77 -30.57 10.93
CA PRO A 404 32.35 -30.40 11.19
C PRO A 404 31.72 -29.81 9.93
N ILE A 405 31.09 -30.71 9.18
CA ILE A 405 30.34 -30.53 7.94
C ILE A 405 29.05 -29.71 8.16
N SER A 406 28.69 -29.37 9.41
CA SER A 406 27.44 -28.66 9.71
C SER A 406 27.68 -27.40 10.54
N GLY A 407 27.32 -26.24 9.99
CA GLY A 407 27.30 -24.96 10.71
C GLY A 407 27.92 -23.75 9.99
N ARG A 408 28.44 -23.91 8.77
CA ARG A 408 29.02 -22.78 7.99
C ARG A 408 27.95 -21.83 7.43
N ILE A 409 26.77 -22.38 7.14
CA ILE A 409 25.56 -21.63 6.81
C ILE A 409 24.62 -21.73 8.00
N GLU A 410 24.39 -20.62 8.69
CA GLU A 410 23.53 -20.53 9.87
C GLU A 410 22.31 -19.67 9.54
N VAL A 411 21.12 -20.26 9.57
CA VAL A 411 19.88 -19.53 9.25
C VAL A 411 19.47 -18.70 10.46
N ILE A 412 19.52 -17.37 10.33
CA ILE A 412 19.11 -16.41 11.38
C ILE A 412 17.59 -16.33 11.45
N LYS A 413 16.96 -16.26 10.28
CA LYS A 413 15.51 -16.11 10.12
C LYS A 413 15.06 -16.96 8.95
N GLN A 414 14.21 -17.95 9.23
CA GLN A 414 13.52 -18.72 8.19
C GLN A 414 12.36 -17.89 7.61
N ALA A 415 12.00 -18.17 6.36
CA ALA A 415 10.82 -17.57 5.76
C ALA A 415 9.56 -18.20 6.36
N GLU A 416 8.75 -17.38 7.04
CA GLU A 416 7.44 -17.76 7.57
C GLU A 416 6.32 -17.40 6.59
N GLN A 417 5.17 -18.07 6.71
CA GLN A 417 4.00 -17.78 5.90
C GLN A 417 3.38 -16.44 6.34
N PRO A 418 3.38 -15.41 5.49
CA PRO A 418 2.88 -14.10 5.88
C PRO A 418 1.35 -14.18 6.02
N PRO A 419 0.77 -13.70 7.13
CA PRO A 419 -0.67 -13.84 7.39
C PRO A 419 -1.54 -12.95 6.50
N LYS A 420 -0.95 -11.94 5.85
CA LYS A 420 -1.66 -10.97 5.00
C LYS A 420 -0.86 -10.67 3.73
N PRO A 421 -1.53 -10.43 2.59
CA PRO A 421 -0.85 -10.04 1.35
C PRO A 421 -0.27 -8.63 1.48
N THR A 422 0.93 -8.43 0.94
CA THR A 422 1.66 -7.17 0.96
C THR A 422 0.91 -6.07 0.21
N ASN A 423 0.17 -6.44 -0.84
CA ASN A 423 -0.62 -5.52 -1.67
C ASN A 423 -2.07 -5.32 -1.16
N LEU A 424 -2.39 -5.70 0.09
CA LEU A 424 -3.75 -5.55 0.64
C LEU A 424 -4.25 -4.10 0.56
N LEU A 425 -3.42 -3.13 0.96
CA LEU A 425 -3.77 -1.70 0.92
C LEU A 425 -4.11 -1.23 -0.49
N LYS A 426 -3.30 -1.63 -1.48
CA LYS A 426 -3.52 -1.26 -2.89
C LYS A 426 -4.81 -1.85 -3.45
N ARG A 427 -5.13 -3.10 -3.11
CA ARG A 427 -6.39 -3.76 -3.50
C ARG A 427 -7.61 -3.10 -2.86
N VAL A 428 -7.52 -2.71 -1.59
CA VAL A 428 -8.57 -1.95 -0.91
C VAL A 428 -8.73 -0.57 -1.56
N GLN A 429 -7.64 0.14 -1.87
CA GLN A 429 -7.69 1.43 -2.57
C GLN A 429 -8.37 1.31 -3.94
N LEU A 430 -8.00 0.31 -4.74
CA LEU A 430 -8.64 0.05 -6.04
C LEU A 430 -10.12 -0.31 -5.89
N GLY A 431 -10.48 -1.09 -4.87
CA GLY A 431 -11.88 -1.37 -4.54
C GLY A 431 -12.66 -0.12 -4.12
N VAL A 432 -12.08 0.76 -3.30
CA VAL A 432 -12.72 2.02 -2.90
C VAL A 432 -12.91 2.95 -4.11
N ILE A 433 -11.88 3.10 -4.95
CA ILE A 433 -11.95 3.92 -6.18
C ILE A 433 -13.02 3.36 -7.13
N GLY A 434 -13.02 2.03 -7.34
CA GLY A 434 -14.05 1.36 -8.15
C GLY A 434 -15.45 1.58 -7.58
N GLY A 435 -15.63 1.42 -6.27
CA GLY A 435 -16.91 1.63 -5.61
C GLY A 435 -17.43 3.07 -5.73
N MET A 436 -16.56 4.06 -5.54
CA MET A 436 -16.92 5.47 -5.72
C MET A 436 -17.32 5.77 -7.16
N PHE A 437 -16.58 5.24 -8.14
CA PHE A 437 -16.90 5.41 -9.55
C PHE A 437 -18.23 4.76 -9.93
N GLY A 438 -18.47 3.51 -9.49
CA GLY A 438 -19.72 2.79 -9.74
C GLY A 438 -20.93 3.50 -9.10
N ALA A 439 -20.79 3.97 -7.86
CA ALA A 439 -21.84 4.72 -7.19
C ALA A 439 -22.14 6.05 -7.90
N GLY A 440 -21.11 6.79 -8.31
CA GLY A 440 -21.24 8.03 -9.06
C GLY A 440 -21.93 7.82 -10.41
N LEU A 441 -21.58 6.75 -11.14
CA LEU A 441 -22.23 6.36 -12.39
C LEU A 441 -23.71 6.04 -12.15
N GLY A 442 -24.02 5.35 -11.04
CA GLY A 442 -25.40 5.03 -10.66
C GLY A 442 -26.28 6.27 -10.46
N VAL A 443 -25.78 7.26 -9.72
CA VAL A 443 -26.46 8.55 -9.56
C VAL A 443 -26.55 9.29 -10.89
N GLY A 444 -25.47 9.28 -11.68
CA GLY A 444 -25.39 9.93 -12.99
C GLY A 444 -26.44 9.42 -13.98
N VAL A 445 -26.68 8.12 -14.03
CA VAL A 445 -27.72 7.53 -14.89
C VAL A 445 -29.12 8.00 -14.49
N VAL A 446 -29.43 8.04 -13.18
CA VAL A 446 -30.74 8.51 -12.73
C VAL A 446 -30.92 10.01 -12.98
N LEU A 447 -29.86 10.80 -12.82
CA LEU A 447 -29.87 12.23 -13.20
C LEU A 447 -30.11 12.42 -14.71
N LEU A 448 -29.48 11.60 -15.55
CA LEU A 448 -29.66 11.65 -17.00
C LEU A 448 -31.11 11.33 -17.40
N ILE A 449 -31.70 10.30 -16.80
CA ILE A 449 -33.12 9.96 -16.99
C ILE A 449 -34.02 11.10 -16.47
N GLY A 450 -33.61 11.78 -15.40
CA GLY A 450 -34.25 13.01 -14.92
C GLY A 450 -34.24 14.14 -15.95
N LEU A 451 -33.07 14.40 -16.56
CA LEU A 451 -32.89 15.44 -17.57
C LEU A 451 -33.66 15.16 -18.87
N MET A 452 -33.90 13.89 -19.19
CA MET A 452 -34.68 13.48 -20.36
C MET A 452 -36.20 13.57 -20.14
N ASP A 453 -36.67 13.66 -18.89
CA ASP A 453 -38.10 13.76 -18.61
C ASP A 453 -38.61 15.19 -18.78
N ARG A 454 -39.36 15.43 -19.86
CA ARG A 454 -39.87 16.75 -20.25
C ARG A 454 -41.29 17.04 -19.75
N HIS A 455 -41.89 16.15 -18.97
CA HIS A 455 -43.26 16.34 -18.50
C HIS A 455 -43.32 17.22 -17.24
N LEU A 456 -44.41 17.98 -17.11
CA LEU A 456 -44.78 18.71 -15.90
C LEU A 456 -45.25 17.71 -14.85
N ARG A 457 -44.51 17.63 -13.74
CA ARG A 457 -44.90 16.75 -12.64
C ARG A 457 -45.54 17.53 -11.50
N HIS A 458 -45.10 18.76 -11.26
CA HIS A 458 -45.50 19.58 -10.12
C HIS A 458 -45.81 21.02 -10.58
N ALA A 459 -46.63 21.76 -9.83
CA ALA A 459 -46.97 23.16 -10.17
C ALA A 459 -45.73 24.08 -10.25
N SER A 460 -44.73 23.81 -9.41
CA SER A 460 -43.45 24.53 -9.40
C SER A 460 -42.65 24.37 -10.70
N ASP A 461 -42.80 23.26 -11.43
CA ASP A 461 -42.16 23.06 -12.73
C ASP A 461 -42.67 24.07 -13.77
N ALA A 462 -43.96 24.38 -13.71
CA ALA A 462 -44.61 25.30 -14.64
C ALA A 462 -44.19 26.75 -14.36
N GLN A 463 -44.13 27.13 -13.09
CA GLN A 463 -43.72 28.47 -12.69
C GLN A 463 -42.23 28.74 -12.99
N LEU A 464 -41.37 27.71 -12.92
CA LEU A 464 -39.97 27.81 -13.31
C LEU A 464 -39.78 27.94 -14.83
N GLY A 465 -40.65 27.29 -15.62
CA GLY A 465 -40.60 27.35 -17.09
C GLY A 465 -41.20 28.62 -17.69
N LEU A 466 -42.13 29.25 -16.98
CA LEU A 466 -42.88 30.44 -17.41
C LEU A 466 -42.91 31.50 -16.29
N PRO A 467 -41.76 32.11 -15.95
CA PRO A 467 -41.64 32.98 -14.77
C PRO A 467 -42.51 34.26 -14.85
N ASP A 468 -42.83 34.71 -16.06
CA ASP A 468 -43.62 35.93 -16.28
C ASP A 468 -45.13 35.72 -16.07
N LEU A 469 -45.59 34.47 -15.93
CA LEU A 469 -47.00 34.16 -15.75
C LEU A 469 -47.28 33.81 -14.28
N ARG A 470 -48.28 34.48 -13.71
CA ARG A 470 -48.75 34.17 -12.36
C ARG A 470 -49.53 32.85 -12.32
N MET A 471 -49.40 32.11 -11.23
CA MET A 471 -50.26 30.97 -10.91
C MET A 471 -51.58 31.50 -10.33
N LEU A 472 -52.71 31.24 -10.99
CA LEU A 472 -54.04 31.64 -10.53
C LEU A 472 -54.60 30.68 -9.48
N GLY A 473 -54.23 29.40 -9.56
CA GLY A 473 -54.67 28.38 -8.61
C GLY A 473 -54.30 26.96 -9.04
N MET A 474 -54.55 26.01 -8.14
CA MET A 474 -54.34 24.58 -8.35
C MET A 474 -55.64 23.84 -8.13
N LEU A 475 -55.95 22.89 -9.01
CA LEU A 475 -57.12 22.03 -8.90
C LEU A 475 -56.67 20.61 -8.52
N PRO A 476 -57.22 20.01 -7.45
CA PRO A 476 -56.89 18.65 -7.07
C PRO A 476 -57.44 17.65 -8.10
N THR A 477 -56.85 16.46 -8.12
CA THR A 477 -57.42 15.34 -8.88
C THR A 477 -58.68 14.86 -8.18
N LEU A 478 -59.84 15.00 -8.82
CA LEU A 478 -61.12 14.60 -8.23
C LEU A 478 -61.58 13.24 -8.78
N PRO A 479 -62.08 12.33 -7.93
CA PRO A 479 -62.77 11.13 -8.39
C PRO A 479 -64.09 11.49 -9.10
N GLU A 480 -64.60 10.56 -9.91
CA GLU A 480 -65.84 10.75 -10.68
C GLU A 480 -67.08 10.87 -9.78
N GLN A 481 -67.05 10.19 -8.62
CA GLN A 481 -68.01 10.34 -7.53
C GLN A 481 -67.34 11.04 -6.34
N LEU A 482 -67.88 12.20 -5.95
CA LEU A 482 -67.43 12.98 -4.80
C LEU A 482 -68.20 12.57 -3.54
N ASP A 483 -67.75 11.49 -2.90
CA ASP A 483 -68.34 11.01 -1.65
C ASP A 483 -67.76 11.70 -0.42
N ASP A 484 -66.54 12.24 -0.54
CA ASP A 484 -65.83 12.92 0.55
C ASP A 484 -66.14 14.43 0.58
N PRO A 485 -66.81 14.93 1.63
CA PRO A 485 -67.12 16.35 1.76
C PRO A 485 -65.87 17.24 1.90
N GLU A 486 -64.75 16.72 2.43
CA GLU A 486 -63.50 17.48 2.56
C GLU A 486 -62.90 17.78 1.18
N GLN A 487 -62.89 16.81 0.27
CA GLN A 487 -62.40 16.99 -1.09
C GLN A 487 -63.28 17.94 -1.91
N ALA A 488 -64.61 17.87 -1.73
CA ALA A 488 -65.54 18.79 -2.36
C ALA A 488 -65.33 20.25 -1.87
N GLU A 489 -65.14 20.45 -0.57
CA GLU A 489 -64.85 21.77 0.00
C GLU A 489 -63.53 22.34 -0.54
N MET A 490 -62.46 21.52 -0.57
CA MET A 490 -61.15 21.92 -1.12
C MET A 490 -61.25 22.35 -2.59
N ALA A 491 -62.02 21.61 -3.39
CA ALA A 491 -62.22 21.92 -4.81
C ALA A 491 -63.05 23.19 -5.03
N ALA A 492 -64.12 23.39 -4.25
CA ALA A 492 -64.92 24.60 -4.33
C ALA A 492 -64.09 25.84 -3.93
N ASN A 493 -63.33 25.75 -2.84
CA ASN A 493 -62.41 26.80 -2.41
C ASN A 493 -61.34 27.11 -3.46
N ALA A 494 -60.85 26.11 -4.19
CA ALA A 494 -59.85 26.32 -5.24
C ALA A 494 -60.42 27.14 -6.39
N VAL A 495 -61.65 26.86 -6.79
CA VAL A 495 -62.36 27.62 -7.82
C VAL A 495 -62.68 29.03 -7.34
N HIS A 496 -63.14 29.20 -6.10
CA HIS A 496 -63.38 30.52 -5.52
C HIS A 496 -62.10 31.36 -5.45
N HIS A 497 -60.96 30.75 -5.11
CA HIS A 497 -59.66 31.41 -5.12
C HIS A 497 -59.28 31.88 -6.53
N ILE A 498 -59.41 31.02 -7.54
CA ILE A 498 -59.15 31.38 -8.95
C ILE A 498 -60.05 32.56 -9.36
N ARG A 499 -61.36 32.51 -9.04
CA ARG A 499 -62.29 33.61 -9.32
C ARG A 499 -61.82 34.92 -8.67
N THR A 500 -61.46 34.90 -7.39
CA THR A 500 -60.98 36.09 -6.68
C THR A 500 -59.70 36.62 -7.32
N MET A 501 -58.73 35.77 -7.67
CA MET A 501 -57.50 36.18 -8.36
C MET A 501 -57.75 36.78 -9.75
N LEU A 502 -58.81 36.37 -10.44
CA LEU A 502 -59.26 36.97 -11.71
C LEU A 502 -59.94 38.32 -11.53
N GLN A 503 -60.57 38.57 -10.38
CA GLN A 503 -61.18 39.86 -10.03
C GLN A 503 -60.17 40.88 -9.48
N LEU A 504 -59.09 40.43 -8.84
CA LEU A 504 -58.05 41.30 -8.27
C LEU A 504 -57.36 42.14 -9.37
N GLY A 505 -57.31 43.46 -9.14
CA GLY A 505 -56.60 44.41 -9.99
C GLY A 505 -57.45 45.09 -11.07
N HIS A 506 -58.79 45.03 -10.96
CA HIS A 506 -59.68 45.71 -11.91
C HIS A 506 -60.91 46.32 -11.23
N GLU A 507 -61.24 47.55 -11.61
CA GLU A 507 -62.42 48.28 -11.11
C GLU A 507 -63.38 48.58 -12.28
N GLY A 508 -64.51 47.85 -12.31
CA GLY A 508 -65.66 48.13 -13.17
C GLY A 508 -65.64 47.57 -14.61
N GLY A 509 -66.83 47.35 -15.17
CA GLY A 509 -67.05 46.89 -16.55
C GLY A 509 -67.17 45.35 -16.73
N THR A 510 -67.73 44.93 -17.86
CA THR A 510 -67.92 43.51 -18.19
C THR A 510 -66.61 42.82 -18.52
N ARG A 511 -66.38 41.65 -17.92
CA ARG A 511 -65.17 40.86 -18.12
C ARG A 511 -65.41 39.65 -19.01
N VAL A 512 -64.57 39.50 -20.01
CA VAL A 512 -64.60 38.34 -20.92
C VAL A 512 -63.31 37.56 -20.76
N PHE A 513 -63.42 36.31 -20.32
CA PHE A 513 -62.32 35.39 -20.16
C PHE A 513 -62.46 34.22 -21.13
N SER A 514 -61.36 33.83 -21.79
CA SER A 514 -61.30 32.55 -22.50
C SER A 514 -60.59 31.51 -21.64
N VAL A 515 -61.15 30.31 -21.53
CA VAL A 515 -60.51 29.17 -20.89
C VAL A 515 -59.92 28.29 -21.99
N ALA A 516 -58.60 28.14 -21.97
CA ALA A 516 -57.85 27.39 -22.96
C ALA A 516 -56.86 26.44 -22.30
N SER A 517 -56.31 25.49 -23.06
CA SER A 517 -55.37 24.51 -22.52
C SER A 517 -54.28 24.11 -23.49
N ALA A 518 -53.17 23.59 -22.97
CA ALA A 518 -52.06 23.10 -23.80
C ALA A 518 -52.40 21.78 -24.49
N THR A 519 -53.19 20.94 -23.83
CA THR A 519 -53.49 19.56 -24.24
C THR A 519 -54.98 19.26 -24.06
N ALA A 520 -55.49 18.30 -24.84
CA ALA A 520 -56.85 17.80 -24.67
C ALA A 520 -57.02 17.06 -23.34
N GLY A 521 -58.21 17.12 -22.74
CA GLY A 521 -58.50 16.43 -21.47
C GLY A 521 -57.94 17.13 -20.21
N SER A 522 -57.44 18.36 -20.34
CA SER A 522 -56.88 19.17 -19.26
C SER A 522 -57.88 19.71 -18.22
N GLY A 523 -59.19 19.45 -18.38
CA GLY A 523 -60.22 19.89 -17.43
C GLY A 523 -60.82 21.28 -17.70
N LYS A 524 -60.53 21.89 -18.85
CA LYS A 524 -61.07 23.19 -19.31
C LYS A 524 -62.58 23.39 -19.16
N SER A 525 -63.39 22.54 -19.78
CA SER A 525 -64.85 22.66 -19.71
C SER A 525 -65.37 22.51 -18.27
N SER A 526 -64.73 21.65 -17.46
CA SER A 526 -65.07 21.49 -16.04
C SER A 526 -64.77 22.76 -15.24
N LEU A 527 -63.62 23.39 -15.49
CA LEU A 527 -63.26 24.66 -14.84
C LEU A 527 -64.18 25.80 -15.32
N THR A 528 -64.53 25.85 -16.60
CA THR A 528 -65.46 26.84 -17.16
C THR A 528 -66.82 26.79 -16.45
N VAL A 529 -67.39 25.60 -16.29
CA VAL A 529 -68.64 25.41 -15.53
C VAL A 529 -68.47 25.85 -14.08
N ALA A 530 -67.42 25.39 -13.40
CA ALA A 530 -67.20 25.68 -11.99
C ALA A 530 -66.98 27.19 -11.72
N LEU A 531 -66.20 27.87 -12.57
CA LEU A 531 -66.02 29.32 -12.49
C LEU A 531 -67.32 30.05 -12.78
N GLY A 532 -68.08 29.62 -13.80
CA GLY A 532 -69.38 30.20 -14.13
C GLY A 532 -70.35 30.17 -12.95
N LEU A 533 -70.49 28.99 -12.33
CA LEU A 533 -71.28 28.82 -11.11
C LEU A 533 -70.76 29.70 -9.96
N SER A 534 -69.44 29.80 -9.80
CA SER A 534 -68.85 30.64 -8.75
C SER A 534 -69.07 32.14 -8.97
N PHE A 535 -69.08 32.63 -10.22
CA PHE A 535 -69.37 34.04 -10.53
C PHE A 535 -70.86 34.35 -10.37
N SER A 536 -71.73 33.46 -10.87
CA SER A 536 -73.18 33.56 -10.69
C SER A 536 -73.56 33.59 -9.20
N ALA A 537 -72.98 32.70 -8.39
CA ALA A 537 -73.21 32.66 -6.94
C ALA A 537 -72.76 33.93 -6.20
N SER A 538 -71.84 34.73 -6.77
CA SER A 538 -71.52 36.08 -6.25
C SER A 538 -72.47 37.19 -6.71
N GLY A 539 -73.53 36.84 -7.44
CA GLY A 539 -74.50 37.80 -7.99
C GLY A 539 -74.09 38.45 -9.31
N SER A 540 -73.06 37.95 -9.99
CA SER A 540 -72.68 38.45 -11.34
C SER A 540 -73.56 37.80 -12.40
N ARG A 541 -74.15 38.59 -13.29
CA ARG A 541 -74.84 38.04 -14.48
C ARG A 541 -73.79 37.37 -15.35
N THR A 542 -73.85 36.05 -15.43
CA THR A 542 -72.77 35.24 -16.00
C THR A 542 -73.24 34.49 -17.24
N LEU A 543 -72.49 34.61 -18.35
CA LEU A 543 -72.69 33.86 -19.58
C LEU A 543 -71.54 32.90 -19.82
N LEU A 544 -71.85 31.63 -20.06
CA LEU A 544 -70.91 30.64 -20.59
C LEU A 544 -71.12 30.48 -22.09
N ILE A 545 -70.03 30.46 -22.86
CA ILE A 545 -70.08 30.22 -24.30
C ILE A 545 -69.25 28.97 -24.61
N ASP A 546 -69.86 27.98 -25.26
CA ASP A 546 -69.13 26.84 -25.79
C ASP A 546 -68.60 27.18 -27.19
N CYS A 547 -67.30 27.46 -27.29
CA CYS A 547 -66.58 27.67 -28.54
C CYS A 547 -65.66 26.50 -28.89
N ASP A 548 -65.71 25.37 -28.16
CA ASP A 548 -64.97 24.16 -28.52
C ASP A 548 -65.81 23.30 -29.47
N VAL A 549 -65.95 23.74 -30.72
CA VAL A 549 -66.84 23.09 -31.71
C VAL A 549 -66.38 21.65 -32.02
N VAL A 550 -65.09 21.34 -31.81
CA VAL A 550 -64.53 20.00 -31.99
C VAL A 550 -64.87 19.09 -30.80
N GLY A 551 -64.65 19.55 -29.56
CA GLY A 551 -64.84 18.75 -28.36
C GLY A 551 -66.27 18.76 -27.78
N GLY A 552 -66.96 19.90 -27.89
CA GLY A 552 -68.31 20.15 -27.37
C GLY A 552 -68.49 19.83 -25.88
N GLY A 553 -67.41 20.00 -25.11
CA GLY A 553 -67.33 19.52 -23.73
C GLY A 553 -68.27 20.26 -22.79
N LEU A 554 -68.45 21.57 -22.98
CA LEU A 554 -69.31 22.40 -22.14
C LEU A 554 -70.80 22.13 -22.40
N THR A 555 -71.22 22.11 -23.67
CA THR A 555 -72.61 21.85 -24.07
C THR A 555 -73.07 20.47 -23.60
N ARG A 556 -72.27 19.42 -23.88
CA ARG A 556 -72.60 18.04 -23.49
C ARG A 556 -72.75 17.89 -21.98
N ARG A 557 -71.95 18.62 -21.20
CA ARG A 557 -71.99 18.54 -19.74
C ARG A 557 -73.28 19.17 -19.19
N LEU A 558 -73.61 20.39 -19.63
CA LEU A 558 -74.74 21.14 -19.08
C LEU A 558 -76.12 20.71 -19.61
N LEU A 559 -76.20 20.24 -20.85
CA LEU A 559 -77.44 19.84 -21.52
C LEU A 559 -77.60 18.32 -21.69
N GLY A 560 -76.56 17.53 -21.43
CA GLY A 560 -76.59 16.08 -21.66
C GLY A 560 -76.74 15.76 -23.15
N GLU A 561 -77.68 14.88 -23.49
CA GLU A 561 -78.02 14.53 -24.88
C GLU A 561 -79.02 15.50 -25.54
N GLN A 562 -79.46 16.55 -24.85
CA GLN A 562 -80.40 17.51 -25.42
C GLN A 562 -79.69 18.42 -26.41
N VAL A 563 -80.20 18.47 -27.65
CA VAL A 563 -79.69 19.38 -28.68
C VAL A 563 -80.51 20.67 -28.64
N ALA A 564 -79.86 21.78 -28.32
CA ALA A 564 -80.47 23.10 -28.43
C ALA A 564 -80.72 23.43 -29.92
N PRO A 565 -81.90 23.95 -30.29
CA PRO A 565 -82.25 24.20 -31.69
C PRO A 565 -81.44 25.35 -32.32
N LYS A 566 -80.91 26.27 -31.51
CA LYS A 566 -80.00 27.35 -31.91
C LYS A 566 -78.77 27.35 -31.01
N GLY A 567 -77.65 27.85 -31.50
CA GLY A 567 -76.41 27.93 -30.71
C GLY A 567 -75.37 28.89 -31.27
N LEU A 568 -74.09 28.54 -31.10
CA LEU A 568 -72.94 29.40 -31.40
C LEU A 568 -72.94 29.98 -32.83
N LEU A 569 -73.18 29.15 -33.84
CA LEU A 569 -73.18 29.60 -35.24
C LEU A 569 -74.35 30.54 -35.55
N ASP A 570 -75.52 30.28 -34.97
CA ASP A 570 -76.69 31.15 -35.11
C ASP A 570 -76.43 32.50 -34.46
N ALA A 571 -75.82 32.53 -33.26
CA ALA A 571 -75.44 33.77 -32.58
C ALA A 571 -74.35 34.54 -33.35
N CYS A 572 -73.51 33.85 -34.12
CA CYS A 572 -72.56 34.45 -35.06
C CYS A 572 -73.23 35.00 -36.33
N SER A 573 -74.50 34.71 -36.60
CA SER A 573 -75.25 35.23 -37.74
C SER A 573 -75.79 36.64 -37.49
N PRO A 574 -75.69 37.59 -38.44
CA PRO A 574 -76.26 38.94 -38.30
C PRO A 574 -77.78 38.96 -38.15
N ASN A 575 -78.46 37.88 -38.51
CA ASN A 575 -79.93 37.82 -38.58
C ASN A 575 -80.58 37.29 -37.30
N GLU A 576 -79.78 36.94 -36.28
CA GLU A 576 -80.26 36.41 -35.01
C GLU A 576 -79.77 37.26 -33.84
N THR A 577 -80.54 37.30 -32.76
CA THR A 577 -80.15 37.99 -31.52
C THR A 577 -79.56 36.99 -30.52
N LEU A 578 -78.53 37.42 -29.77
CA LEU A 578 -77.88 36.58 -28.76
C LEU A 578 -78.90 35.89 -27.84
N GLU A 579 -79.85 36.66 -27.29
CA GLU A 579 -80.89 36.20 -26.37
C GLU A 579 -81.68 34.97 -26.87
N ARG A 580 -81.91 34.86 -28.18
CA ARG A 580 -82.68 33.75 -28.79
C ARG A 580 -81.86 32.47 -28.96
N CYS A 581 -80.54 32.57 -28.83
CA CYS A 581 -79.61 31.44 -28.92
C CYS A 581 -79.21 30.90 -27.54
N LEU A 582 -79.64 31.55 -26.46
CA LEU A 582 -79.26 31.17 -25.10
C LEU A 582 -80.17 30.08 -24.52
N VAL A 583 -79.57 29.30 -23.62
CA VAL A 583 -80.26 28.39 -22.73
C VAL A 583 -80.04 28.87 -21.31
N HIS A 584 -81.12 29.29 -20.65
CA HIS A 584 -81.10 29.67 -19.24
C HIS A 584 -80.99 28.42 -18.36
N THR A 585 -80.11 28.46 -17.37
CA THR A 585 -79.99 27.39 -16.36
C THR A 585 -80.56 27.84 -15.02
N ASN A 586 -80.85 26.90 -14.12
CA ASN A 586 -81.53 27.16 -12.84
C ASN A 586 -80.68 27.92 -11.80
N ASN A 587 -79.43 28.29 -12.13
CA ASN A 587 -78.45 28.85 -11.20
C ASN A 587 -78.00 30.26 -11.62
N ASP A 588 -78.91 31.09 -12.14
CA ASP A 588 -78.62 32.46 -12.64
C ASP A 588 -77.43 32.52 -13.62
N LEU A 589 -77.29 31.45 -14.41
CA LEU A 589 -76.19 31.20 -15.33
C LEU A 589 -76.76 30.90 -16.70
N ASP A 590 -76.33 31.66 -17.70
CA ASP A 590 -76.76 31.46 -19.08
C ASP A 590 -75.71 30.70 -19.87
N LEU A 591 -76.16 29.87 -20.80
CA LEU A 591 -75.31 29.11 -21.70
C LEU A 591 -75.64 29.48 -23.15
N LEU A 592 -74.61 29.82 -23.93
CA LEU A 592 -74.64 29.74 -25.38
C LEU A 592 -74.06 28.38 -25.80
N PRO A 593 -74.90 27.38 -26.12
CA PRO A 593 -74.44 26.06 -26.52
C PRO A 593 -73.94 26.05 -27.96
N LEU A 594 -73.32 24.94 -28.38
CA LEU A 594 -72.98 24.73 -29.80
C LEU A 594 -74.21 24.72 -30.72
N GLY A 595 -75.36 24.27 -30.22
CA GLY A 595 -76.56 24.08 -31.03
C GLY A 595 -76.35 22.95 -32.06
N SER A 596 -76.54 23.26 -33.34
CA SER A 596 -76.31 22.33 -34.45
C SER A 596 -74.86 22.31 -34.97
N ALA A 597 -73.98 23.15 -34.42
CA ALA A 597 -72.59 23.27 -34.85
C ALA A 597 -71.80 21.98 -34.56
N GLY A 598 -71.07 21.48 -35.56
CA GLY A 598 -70.18 20.33 -35.42
C GLY A 598 -68.75 20.61 -35.91
N PRO A 599 -67.82 19.66 -35.78
CA PRO A 599 -66.40 19.88 -36.08
C PRO A 599 -66.09 20.37 -37.51
N ARG A 600 -66.99 20.11 -38.48
CA ARG A 600 -66.86 20.58 -39.87
C ARG A 600 -67.13 22.08 -40.02
N ASP A 601 -67.83 22.68 -39.05
CA ASP A 601 -68.25 24.06 -39.07
C ASP A 601 -67.26 25.01 -38.38
N ALA A 602 -66.22 24.48 -37.73
CA ALA A 602 -65.15 25.24 -37.09
C ALA A 602 -64.53 26.31 -38.02
N GLY A 603 -64.38 25.98 -39.32
CA GLY A 603 -63.85 26.89 -40.34
C GLY A 603 -64.81 27.98 -40.80
N ASN A 604 -66.10 27.89 -40.45
CA ASN A 604 -67.12 28.86 -40.86
C ASN A 604 -67.19 30.07 -39.91
N MET A 605 -66.48 30.03 -38.79
CA MET A 605 -66.40 31.12 -37.82
C MET A 605 -65.38 32.17 -38.28
N SER A 606 -65.84 33.41 -38.45
CA SER A 606 -64.95 34.53 -38.80
C SER A 606 -64.59 35.39 -37.59
N PRO A 607 -63.39 36.00 -37.55
CA PRO A 607 -63.00 36.92 -36.47
C PRO A 607 -64.03 38.02 -36.23
N ARG A 608 -64.63 38.55 -37.30
CA ARG A 608 -65.65 39.61 -37.24
C ARG A 608 -66.94 39.14 -36.57
N ALA A 609 -67.35 37.89 -36.80
CA ALA A 609 -68.53 37.33 -36.16
C ALA A 609 -68.32 37.14 -34.66
N ILE A 610 -67.15 36.60 -34.26
CA ILE A 610 -66.77 36.43 -32.86
C ILE A 610 -66.70 37.78 -32.13
N ARG A 611 -66.06 38.79 -32.73
CA ARG A 611 -66.01 40.14 -32.16
C ARG A 611 -67.41 40.71 -31.90
N ARG A 612 -68.34 40.55 -32.85
CA ARG A 612 -69.72 41.03 -32.68
C ARG A 612 -70.46 40.26 -31.59
N LEU A 613 -70.31 38.94 -31.54
CA LEU A 613 -70.90 38.09 -30.51
C LEU A 613 -70.42 38.52 -29.11
N ILE A 614 -69.10 38.69 -28.94
CA ILE A 614 -68.52 39.12 -27.67
C ILE A 614 -68.97 40.54 -27.30
N ALA A 615 -69.08 41.45 -28.27
CA ALA A 615 -69.60 42.80 -28.02
C ALA A 615 -71.05 42.78 -27.51
N GLN A 616 -71.93 41.96 -28.09
CA GLN A 616 -73.30 41.79 -27.60
C GLN A 616 -73.33 41.19 -26.19
N ALA A 617 -72.49 40.18 -25.93
CA ALA A 617 -72.38 39.58 -24.61
C ALA A 617 -71.89 40.59 -23.56
N ARG A 618 -70.99 41.51 -23.93
CA ARG A 618 -70.50 42.57 -23.05
C ARG A 618 -71.57 43.56 -22.61
N GLU A 619 -72.61 43.78 -23.42
CA GLU A 619 -73.70 44.70 -23.06
C GLU A 619 -74.69 44.07 -22.06
N ALA A 620 -74.89 42.75 -22.12
CA ALA A 620 -75.92 42.06 -21.35
C ALA A 620 -75.43 41.41 -20.04
N TYR A 621 -74.14 41.07 -19.95
CA TYR A 621 -73.58 40.31 -18.82
C TYR A 621 -72.49 41.08 -18.09
N ASP A 622 -72.22 40.71 -16.84
CA ASP A 622 -71.12 41.26 -16.05
C ASP A 622 -69.84 40.42 -16.24
N VAL A 623 -70.02 39.10 -16.47
CA VAL A 623 -68.93 38.15 -16.73
C VAL A 623 -69.31 37.21 -17.87
N VAL A 624 -68.41 37.03 -18.83
CA VAL A 624 -68.52 36.08 -19.93
C VAL A 624 -67.31 35.14 -19.89
N ILE A 625 -67.55 33.83 -19.88
CA ILE A 625 -66.50 32.81 -19.88
C ILE A 625 -66.67 31.92 -21.10
N ILE A 626 -65.63 31.86 -21.93
CA ILE A 626 -65.67 31.17 -23.21
C ILE A 626 -64.81 29.91 -23.11
N ASP A 627 -65.43 28.73 -23.21
CA ASP A 627 -64.71 27.45 -23.31
C ASP A 627 -64.18 27.27 -24.74
N THR A 628 -62.90 26.96 -24.89
CA THR A 628 -62.27 26.76 -26.20
C THR A 628 -61.56 25.41 -26.27
N GLY A 629 -61.06 25.02 -27.44
CA GLY A 629 -60.26 23.80 -27.58
C GLY A 629 -58.81 23.96 -27.10
N PRO A 630 -57.97 22.91 -27.22
CA PRO A 630 -56.53 23.02 -27.00
C PRO A 630 -55.90 24.05 -27.94
N VAL A 631 -55.08 24.96 -27.42
CA VAL A 631 -54.58 26.16 -28.12
C VAL A 631 -53.89 25.83 -29.44
N LEU A 632 -53.06 24.80 -29.47
CA LEU A 632 -52.29 24.40 -30.66
C LEU A 632 -53.10 23.56 -31.66
N GLY A 633 -54.32 23.15 -31.31
CA GLY A 633 -55.16 22.26 -32.13
C GLY A 633 -56.55 22.81 -32.46
N SER A 634 -56.91 24.00 -31.96
CA SER A 634 -58.23 24.62 -32.11
C SER A 634 -58.11 25.97 -32.81
N LEU A 635 -58.81 26.09 -33.95
CA LEU A 635 -58.91 27.36 -34.68
C LEU A 635 -59.71 28.38 -33.86
N GLU A 636 -60.73 27.91 -33.16
CA GLU A 636 -61.63 28.70 -32.33
C GLU A 636 -60.87 29.38 -31.18
N ALA A 637 -59.94 28.67 -30.53
CA ALA A 637 -59.07 29.25 -29.51
C ALA A 637 -58.26 30.44 -30.07
N SER A 638 -57.77 30.33 -31.31
CA SER A 638 -57.01 31.40 -31.97
C SER A 638 -57.88 32.59 -32.40
N LEU A 639 -59.17 32.35 -32.71
CA LEU A 639 -60.14 33.39 -33.07
C LEU A 639 -60.65 34.15 -31.83
N VAL A 640 -60.85 33.45 -30.72
CA VAL A 640 -61.39 34.02 -29.47
C VAL A 640 -60.32 34.77 -28.68
N ALA A 641 -59.09 34.24 -28.61
CA ALA A 641 -58.01 34.82 -27.80
C ALA A 641 -57.79 36.33 -27.96
N PRO A 642 -57.75 36.94 -29.17
CA PRO A 642 -57.53 38.38 -29.32
C PRO A 642 -58.74 39.25 -28.96
N GLU A 643 -59.93 38.67 -28.81
CA GLU A 643 -61.18 39.42 -28.58
C GLU A 643 -61.63 39.40 -27.10
N VAL A 644 -60.93 38.64 -26.24
CA VAL A 644 -61.18 38.55 -24.79
C VAL A 644 -60.24 39.45 -23.99
N ASP A 645 -60.59 39.75 -22.74
CA ASP A 645 -59.74 40.59 -21.87
C ASP A 645 -58.50 39.83 -21.41
N ALA A 646 -58.65 38.53 -21.15
CA ALA A 646 -57.53 37.65 -20.82
C ALA A 646 -57.85 36.17 -21.04
N VAL A 647 -56.82 35.39 -21.33
CA VAL A 647 -56.87 33.93 -21.44
C VAL A 647 -56.45 33.29 -20.11
N VAL A 648 -57.28 32.41 -19.57
CA VAL A 648 -56.96 31.52 -18.46
C VAL A 648 -56.41 30.22 -19.05
N MET A 649 -55.11 30.00 -18.83
CA MET A 649 -54.40 28.86 -19.41
C MET A 649 -54.33 27.71 -18.42
N ILE A 650 -54.94 26.58 -18.79
CA ILE A 650 -54.90 25.37 -17.97
C ILE A 650 -53.77 24.47 -18.44
N ILE A 651 -53.01 23.99 -17.47
CA ILE A 651 -51.95 23.00 -17.62
C ILE A 651 -52.22 21.86 -16.65
N SER A 652 -51.95 20.63 -17.06
CA SER A 652 -52.18 19.44 -16.26
C SER A 652 -50.87 18.75 -15.90
N ARG A 653 -50.88 18.06 -14.76
CA ARG A 653 -49.83 17.09 -14.45
C ARG A 653 -49.75 16.05 -15.57
N GLY A 654 -48.55 15.88 -16.12
CA GLY A 654 -48.27 15.00 -17.25
C GLY A 654 -48.14 15.73 -18.59
N ASP A 655 -48.44 17.02 -18.68
CA ASP A 655 -48.25 17.79 -19.92
C ASP A 655 -46.76 17.95 -20.25
N GLU A 656 -46.39 17.91 -21.53
CA GLU A 656 -45.02 18.17 -21.95
C GLU A 656 -44.71 19.68 -21.86
N LYS A 657 -43.61 20.04 -21.17
CA LYS A 657 -43.16 21.43 -20.98
C LYS A 657 -43.03 22.21 -22.29
N THR A 658 -42.55 21.53 -23.34
CA THR A 658 -42.38 22.13 -24.67
C THR A 658 -43.70 22.52 -25.32
N VAL A 659 -44.76 21.70 -25.16
CA VAL A 659 -46.11 21.94 -25.69
C VAL A 659 -46.78 23.07 -24.93
N VAL A 660 -46.60 23.12 -23.61
CA VAL A 660 -47.10 24.22 -22.76
C VAL A 660 -46.47 25.56 -23.15
N ASN A 661 -45.15 25.61 -23.28
CA ASN A 661 -44.44 26.82 -23.68
C ASN A 661 -44.87 27.30 -25.07
N ARG A 662 -44.98 26.39 -26.05
CA ARG A 662 -45.48 26.72 -27.39
C ARG A 662 -46.90 27.26 -27.38
N SER A 663 -47.76 26.73 -26.51
CA SER A 663 -49.15 27.20 -26.38
C SER A 663 -49.20 28.63 -25.85
N VAL A 664 -48.38 28.95 -24.84
CA VAL A 664 -48.23 30.31 -24.30
C VAL A 664 -47.65 31.27 -25.34
N GLU A 665 -46.61 30.85 -26.06
CA GLU A 665 -46.02 31.63 -27.16
C GLU A 665 -47.04 31.89 -28.27
N HIS A 666 -47.86 30.89 -28.63
CA HIS A 666 -48.91 31.03 -29.63
C HIS A 666 -49.95 32.07 -29.23
N ILE A 667 -50.48 32.02 -28.00
CA ILE A 667 -51.43 33.02 -27.48
C ILE A 667 -50.81 34.43 -27.51
N ARG A 668 -49.56 34.56 -27.05
CA ARG A 668 -48.84 35.85 -27.08
C ARG A 668 -48.65 36.36 -28.50
N SER A 669 -48.37 35.48 -29.47
CA SER A 669 -48.20 35.85 -30.88
C SER A 669 -49.49 36.38 -31.53
N LEU A 670 -50.65 35.98 -31.00
CA LEU A 670 -51.96 36.51 -31.39
C LEU A 670 -52.28 37.87 -30.77
N GLY A 671 -51.41 38.40 -29.91
CA GLY A 671 -51.61 39.68 -29.22
C GLY A 671 -52.53 39.60 -28.00
N ALA A 672 -52.87 38.39 -27.54
CA ALA A 672 -53.77 38.18 -26.40
C ALA A 672 -53.02 38.16 -25.06
N GLY A 673 -53.61 38.78 -24.04
CA GLY A 673 -53.11 38.72 -22.66
C GLY A 673 -53.44 37.39 -21.98
N ILE A 674 -52.51 36.84 -21.20
CA ILE A 674 -52.73 35.64 -20.39
C ILE A 674 -52.95 36.07 -18.94
N ALA A 675 -54.12 35.76 -18.38
CA ALA A 675 -54.46 36.08 -16.99
C ALA A 675 -53.56 35.36 -15.99
N GLY A 676 -53.14 34.15 -16.34
CA GLY A 676 -52.24 33.30 -15.57
C GLY A 676 -52.51 31.81 -15.84
N LEU A 677 -51.83 30.97 -15.08
CA LEU A 677 -51.85 29.52 -15.20
C LEU A 677 -52.77 28.89 -14.13
N VAL A 678 -53.54 27.89 -14.49
CA VAL A 678 -54.23 27.00 -13.55
C VAL A 678 -53.63 25.60 -13.69
N PHE A 679 -53.09 25.07 -12.60
CA PHE A 679 -52.48 23.73 -12.58
C PHE A 679 -53.49 22.68 -12.13
N ASN A 680 -53.93 21.85 -13.07
CA ASN A 680 -54.90 20.79 -12.83
C ASN A 680 -54.22 19.43 -12.54
N HIS A 681 -54.95 18.55 -11.86
CA HIS A 681 -54.45 17.26 -11.34
C HIS A 681 -53.29 17.42 -10.35
N ALA A 682 -53.36 18.44 -9.50
CA ALA A 682 -52.41 18.65 -8.42
C ALA A 682 -52.48 17.51 -7.40
N LEU A 683 -51.32 17.15 -6.82
CA LEU A 683 -51.25 16.26 -5.67
C LEU A 683 -51.36 17.04 -4.36
N ASP A 684 -51.72 16.37 -3.27
CA ASP A 684 -51.71 16.96 -1.91
C ASP A 684 -50.35 17.59 -1.55
N THR A 685 -49.26 16.99 -2.03
CA THR A 685 -47.91 17.53 -1.86
C THR A 685 -47.70 18.87 -2.58
N ASP A 686 -48.39 19.11 -3.71
CA ASP A 686 -48.31 20.39 -4.41
C ASP A 686 -49.11 21.47 -3.66
N MET A 687 -50.26 21.09 -3.09
CA MET A 687 -51.15 22.02 -2.37
C MET A 687 -50.63 22.43 -0.99
N THR A 688 -49.81 21.59 -0.34
CA THR A 688 -49.24 21.86 0.99
C THR A 688 -48.03 22.82 0.97
N HIS A 689 -47.35 22.95 -0.16
CA HIS A 689 -46.11 23.76 -0.30
C HIS A 689 -46.33 25.19 -0.81
N THR A 690 -47.58 25.64 -0.98
CA THR A 690 -47.94 26.98 -1.43
C THR A 690 -48.78 27.71 -0.38
N SER A 691 -49.00 29.02 -0.54
CA SER A 691 -49.85 29.87 0.33
C SER A 691 -51.30 29.37 0.48
N TYR A 692 -51.66 28.32 -0.26
CA TYR A 692 -52.88 27.53 -0.15
C TYR A 692 -52.89 26.60 1.08
N GLY A 693 -51.72 26.09 1.49
CA GLY A 693 -51.55 25.17 2.62
C GLY A 693 -51.95 25.76 3.97
N SER A 694 -51.81 27.08 4.17
CA SER A 694 -52.23 27.76 5.40
C SER A 694 -53.75 27.87 5.56
N PHE A 695 -54.50 27.92 4.46
CA PHE A 695 -55.98 27.92 4.49
C PHE A 695 -56.54 26.51 4.66
N VAL A 696 -55.93 25.51 4.01
CA VAL A 696 -56.29 24.10 4.17
C VAL A 696 -55.95 23.59 5.59
N SER A 697 -54.82 24.01 6.17
CA SER A 697 -54.48 23.67 7.55
C SER A 697 -55.42 24.32 8.58
N GLN A 698 -55.93 25.52 8.30
CA GLN A 698 -56.92 26.20 9.16
C GLN A 698 -58.32 25.58 9.07
N SER A 699 -58.79 25.16 7.88
CA SER A 699 -60.05 24.39 7.75
C SER A 699 -59.97 23.03 8.46
N ARG A 700 -58.78 22.39 8.49
CA ARG A 700 -58.52 21.17 9.29
C ARG A 700 -58.44 21.40 10.81
N ALA A 701 -58.14 22.61 11.27
CA ALA A 701 -57.95 22.93 12.69
C ALA A 701 -59.21 23.50 13.38
N ALA A 702 -60.28 23.79 12.64
CA ALA A 702 -61.52 24.31 13.21
C ALA A 702 -62.31 23.22 13.96
N PRO A 703 -62.81 23.47 15.18
CA PRO A 703 -63.58 22.49 15.94
C PRO A 703 -64.90 22.12 15.23
N THR A 704 -65.19 20.81 15.18
CA THR A 704 -66.29 20.15 14.47
C THR A 704 -67.70 20.68 14.81
N THR A 705 -67.86 21.43 15.90
CA THR A 705 -69.15 21.89 16.43
C THR A 705 -69.77 23.09 15.72
N LEU A 706 -69.07 23.74 14.79
CA LEU A 706 -69.60 24.86 13.96
C LEU A 706 -69.73 24.52 12.47
N ARG A 707 -69.39 23.29 12.04
CA ARG A 707 -69.62 22.86 10.66
C ARG A 707 -71.10 22.58 10.47
N GLN A 708 -71.82 23.50 9.82
CA GLN A 708 -73.09 23.16 9.18
C GLN A 708 -72.81 21.98 8.25
N THR A 709 -73.55 20.89 8.41
CA THR A 709 -73.43 19.71 7.54
C THR A 709 -73.65 20.16 6.11
N PRO A 710 -72.64 20.12 5.22
CA PRO A 710 -72.87 20.39 3.81
C PRO A 710 -73.90 19.36 3.33
N ARG A 711 -74.96 19.80 2.63
CA ARG A 711 -75.83 18.85 1.92
C ARG A 711 -74.92 18.06 0.98
N GLN A 712 -74.98 16.73 1.01
CA GLN A 712 -74.34 15.92 -0.02
C GLN A 712 -74.81 16.43 -1.39
N PRO A 713 -73.89 16.60 -2.37
CA PRO A 713 -74.29 16.97 -3.72
C PRO A 713 -75.36 15.98 -4.19
N ASP A 714 -76.55 16.47 -4.53
CA ASP A 714 -77.62 15.63 -5.04
C ASP A 714 -77.13 14.92 -6.32
N GLN A 715 -77.42 13.63 -6.49
CA GLN A 715 -76.88 12.81 -7.58
C GLN A 715 -77.24 13.39 -8.96
N GLN A 716 -78.36 14.10 -9.07
CA GLN A 716 -78.76 14.81 -10.28
C GLN A 716 -77.88 16.03 -10.59
N THR A 717 -77.46 16.80 -9.57
CA THR A 717 -76.48 17.89 -9.71
C THR A 717 -75.10 17.36 -10.07
N ALA A 718 -74.66 16.27 -9.43
CA ALA A 718 -73.40 15.58 -9.69
C ALA A 718 -73.27 15.17 -11.17
N ALA A 719 -74.31 14.57 -11.73
CA ALA A 719 -74.34 14.14 -13.12
C ALA A 719 -74.34 15.32 -14.12
N ARG A 720 -74.98 16.45 -13.77
CA ARG A 720 -75.15 17.61 -14.67
C ARG A 720 -73.93 18.54 -14.71
N PHE A 721 -73.26 18.78 -13.60
CA PHE A 721 -72.11 19.70 -13.56
C PHE A 721 -70.76 18.97 -13.47
N GLY A 722 -70.79 17.65 -13.25
CA GLY A 722 -69.65 16.79 -12.93
C GLY A 722 -68.93 17.22 -11.64
N PRO A 723 -67.83 16.55 -11.25
CA PRO A 723 -67.32 16.65 -9.88
C PRO A 723 -66.98 18.10 -9.46
N LEU A 724 -66.16 18.81 -10.22
CA LEU A 724 -65.74 20.18 -9.88
C LEU A 724 -66.90 21.18 -9.81
N GLY A 725 -67.84 21.14 -10.77
CA GLY A 725 -68.99 22.03 -10.78
C GLY A 725 -69.99 21.73 -9.67
N SER A 726 -70.14 20.45 -9.30
CA SER A 726 -71.04 20.01 -8.25
C SER A 726 -70.54 20.40 -6.87
N ALA A 727 -69.22 20.33 -6.64
CA ALA A 727 -68.60 20.89 -5.46
C ALA A 727 -68.97 22.37 -5.29
N VAL A 728 -68.77 23.20 -6.32
CA VAL A 728 -69.11 24.63 -6.25
C VAL A 728 -70.62 24.86 -6.05
N ALA A 729 -71.48 24.15 -6.78
CA ALA A 729 -72.93 24.30 -6.67
C ALA A 729 -73.45 23.98 -5.26
N THR A 730 -72.94 22.92 -4.63
CA THR A 730 -73.29 22.53 -3.26
C THR A 730 -72.98 23.65 -2.27
N PHE A 731 -71.78 24.22 -2.33
CA PHE A 731 -71.35 25.27 -1.40
C PHE A 731 -71.88 26.68 -1.76
N ALA A 732 -72.37 26.89 -2.98
CA ALA A 732 -73.03 28.13 -3.39
C ALA A 732 -74.48 28.26 -2.88
N SER A 733 -75.15 27.15 -2.56
CA SER A 733 -76.59 27.12 -2.25
C SER A 733 -76.99 27.51 -0.81
N VAL A 734 -76.05 28.02 0.00
CA VAL A 734 -76.34 28.47 1.37
C VAL A 734 -76.64 29.98 1.36
N PRO A 735 -77.87 30.42 1.64
CA PRO A 735 -78.19 31.84 1.70
C PRO A 735 -77.47 32.48 2.89
N ALA A 736 -76.91 33.67 2.68
CA ALA A 736 -76.41 34.53 3.74
C ALA A 736 -77.53 34.81 4.75
N ALA A 737 -77.48 34.17 5.92
CA ALA A 737 -78.49 34.34 6.95
C ALA A 737 -78.50 35.79 7.47
N ALA A 738 -79.70 36.36 7.46
CA ALA A 738 -80.02 37.71 7.86
C ALA A 738 -79.51 38.05 9.27
N HIS A 739 -78.91 39.24 9.37
CA HIS A 739 -78.51 39.88 10.61
C HIS A 739 -79.77 40.40 11.34
N ASN A 740 -80.42 39.56 12.15
CA ASN A 740 -81.42 40.00 13.12
C ASN A 740 -80.82 39.92 14.52
N GLY A 741 -80.66 41.08 15.14
CA GLY A 741 -80.30 41.20 16.54
C GLY A 741 -81.46 40.77 17.43
N GLU A 742 -81.16 39.96 18.44
CA GLU A 742 -82.03 39.80 19.60
C GLU A 742 -81.23 39.94 20.88
N GLN A 743 -81.90 40.63 21.81
CA GLN A 743 -81.42 41.21 23.04
C GLN A 743 -81.10 40.13 24.08
N HIS A 744 -79.98 40.30 24.77
CA HIS A 744 -79.72 39.60 26.02
C HIS A 744 -80.71 40.06 27.10
N SER A 745 -81.64 39.17 27.46
CA SER A 745 -82.28 39.10 28.76
C SER A 745 -81.72 37.87 29.47
N GLY A 746 -81.32 38.02 30.74
CA GLY A 746 -80.89 36.89 31.55
C GLY A 746 -80.12 37.29 32.79
N ALA A 747 -80.86 37.74 33.80
CA ALA A 747 -80.43 37.71 35.19
C ALA A 747 -80.33 36.24 35.68
N ALA A 748 -79.23 35.91 36.35
CA ALA A 748 -79.11 35.09 37.56
C ALA A 748 -77.63 34.81 37.83
#